data_AF-A0A9W4JFE1-F1
#
_entry.id   AF-A0A9W4JFE1-F1
#
_cell.length_a   1.000
_cell.length_b   1.000
_cell.length_c   1.000
_cell.angle_alpha   90.00
_cell.angle_beta   90.00
_cell.angle_gamma   90.00
#
_symmetry.space_group_name_H-M   'P 1'
#
loop_
_entity.id
_entity.type
_entity.pdbx_description
1 polymer ?
#
loop_
_entity_poly.entity_id
_entity_poly.type
_entity_poly.pdbx_seq_one_letter_code
_entity_poly.pdbx_strand_id
1 'polypeptide(L)'
;MSAFGQHGAQEFRATVEDDGLEDYSMVDYPEADYYLLLGLSRNPPPTDAEIRSAYRSLSLSFHPDKQPSHLRHAAESQFRHIQDAYDTLIDPKKRVVYDISGAEGVRQEWGQLGAMGIGGEAQKQDVGVKTMSPDEFRRWFLKTMKKRERQAIESLVSSRGGITLGVNAASMVSVDEDEDVQFHIPSPRVTTYGVTYNFDTPVALPQLWGAAERHPDSQDTATEYSEDGQEDGSQAVHMTLSTGITGGLAHPVQKATVEYEDGTEGEESIKMPPILAAQNFRLGASLSPNVRNLVGTKGIWAKHPFTLLRDSAVTFEGLLLPAPSLRTTITRNFVPVSGVAPFNVSVTSIHSRSLDETPPSFEVQVSRELFKKKIGVISWSSGVVNWPEFLHGWFPSLGMGIQSAFSSANEVGHLQIGLIAPAASPQAAMEVDEDEAETSGDFEDDHQHATKKHQVDQSAEAWESHLQVSPGGGALVLKYSRNLFSGKPADDPVKTEWSSEGYFPMPTMDEARAVRLELSAIASLDMSLSWTIKGIRRVGEYTRLGLGVGIADKGMMLTVTWRRLGQNIDIPILICPANEATSGATALTAVFPWLAYCAIEFGYIRPRDRKKRRQEAARRHRELKKLLPQKREESLQAIELMTEQVQRRQGREEAHDGLIILKAEYGYIPPTNKKPKDGFTEPRVTDVTIPVAALVSRGQLVISKKSIKFHILGFHDPAPLLPKRLKIWYRFQGRDHYVEAGDKEKVSCPLRAHLVSNPTA
;
A
#
# COMPACT_ATOMS: atom_id res chain seq x y z
N MET A 1 -46.57 -38.51 -28.78
CA MET A 1 -45.22 -38.06 -29.22
C MET A 1 -45.11 -36.58 -28.87
N SER A 2 -43.97 -36.16 -28.30
CA SER A 2 -43.74 -34.93 -27.52
C SER A 2 -44.12 -35.04 -26.03
N ALA A 3 -43.34 -34.34 -25.19
CA ALA A 3 -43.28 -34.37 -23.72
C ALA A 3 -42.23 -35.31 -23.08
N PHE A 4 -40.97 -35.23 -23.53
CA PHE A 4 -39.80 -35.49 -22.68
C PHE A 4 -38.69 -34.53 -23.09
N GLY A 5 -38.53 -33.44 -22.34
CA GLY A 5 -37.49 -32.46 -22.61
C GLY A 5 -37.84 -31.10 -22.08
N GLN A 6 -37.69 -30.90 -20.76
CA GLN A 6 -37.48 -29.57 -20.16
C GLN A 6 -37.13 -29.60 -18.67
N HIS A 7 -37.33 -30.72 -17.95
CA HIS A 7 -37.06 -30.77 -16.51
C HIS A 7 -35.57 -30.84 -16.10
N GLY A 8 -34.64 -31.25 -16.98
CA GLY A 8 -33.22 -31.36 -16.63
C GLY A 8 -32.42 -30.04 -16.63
N ALA A 9 -32.97 -28.96 -17.18
CA ALA A 9 -32.26 -27.68 -17.31
C ALA A 9 -32.59 -26.65 -16.22
N GLN A 10 -33.67 -26.85 -15.46
CA GLN A 10 -34.08 -25.94 -14.38
C GLN A 10 -33.45 -26.30 -13.03
N GLU A 11 -33.20 -27.58 -12.72
CA GLU A 11 -32.46 -27.97 -11.50
C GLU A 11 -31.01 -27.47 -11.49
N PHE A 12 -30.40 -27.28 -12.66
CA PHE A 12 -29.03 -26.78 -12.80
C PHE A 12 -28.88 -25.26 -12.64
N ARG A 13 -30.00 -24.51 -12.56
CA ARG A 13 -29.99 -23.05 -12.47
C ARG A 13 -30.18 -22.55 -11.03
N ALA A 14 -30.83 -23.33 -10.18
CA ALA A 14 -31.18 -22.95 -8.81
C ALA A 14 -30.08 -23.23 -7.76
N THR A 15 -29.09 -24.06 -8.07
CA THR A 15 -28.03 -24.45 -7.11
C THR A 15 -26.84 -23.50 -7.06
N VAL A 16 -26.90 -22.35 -7.73
CA VAL A 16 -25.84 -21.31 -7.66
C VAL A 16 -26.39 -20.02 -7.02
N GLU A 17 -27.69 -20.00 -6.69
CA GLU A 17 -28.39 -18.77 -6.32
C GLU A 17 -28.30 -18.42 -4.82
N ASP A 18 -27.86 -19.33 -3.94
CA ASP A 18 -27.85 -19.12 -2.49
C ASP A 18 -26.58 -19.59 -1.76
N ASP A 19 -25.55 -19.99 -2.51
CA ASP A 19 -24.36 -20.58 -1.91
C ASP A 19 -23.48 -19.48 -1.30
N GLY A 20 -23.39 -19.46 0.03
CA GLY A 20 -22.45 -18.67 0.85
C GLY A 20 -20.97 -18.98 0.60
N LEU A 21 -20.59 -19.14 -0.67
CA LEU A 21 -19.25 -19.30 -1.21
C LEU A 21 -18.43 -18.00 -1.19
N GLU A 22 -18.99 -16.89 -0.68
CA GLU A 22 -18.27 -15.62 -0.55
C GLU A 22 -17.09 -15.71 0.43
N ASP A 23 -17.06 -16.70 1.34
CA ASP A 23 -16.03 -16.85 2.38
C ASP A 23 -14.92 -17.88 2.06
N TYR A 24 -15.00 -18.61 0.94
CA TYR A 24 -13.88 -19.45 0.54
C TYR A 24 -12.83 -18.58 -0.15
N SER A 25 -11.91 -18.08 0.67
CA SER A 25 -10.68 -17.41 0.23
C SER A 25 -10.14 -18.15 -0.98
N MET A 26 -10.12 -17.43 -2.10
CA MET A 26 -9.61 -17.83 -3.39
C MET A 26 -8.29 -18.60 -3.22
N VAL A 27 -8.34 -19.93 -3.22
CA VAL A 27 -7.12 -20.75 -3.14
C VAL A 27 -6.50 -20.69 -4.52
N ASP A 28 -5.62 -19.71 -4.71
CA ASP A 28 -4.66 -19.72 -5.80
C ASP A 28 -3.89 -21.05 -5.69
N TYR A 29 -3.84 -21.84 -6.77
CA TYR A 29 -3.10 -23.11 -6.78
C TYR A 29 -1.63 -22.74 -6.94
N PRO A 30 -0.83 -22.67 -5.85
CA PRO A 30 0.53 -22.17 -5.96
C PRO A 30 1.36 -23.13 -6.83
N GLU A 31 2.45 -22.66 -7.42
CA GLU A 31 3.42 -23.58 -8.03
C GLU A 31 3.93 -24.62 -7.01
N ALA A 32 4.35 -25.79 -7.53
CA ALA A 32 4.80 -26.90 -6.70
C ALA A 32 5.99 -26.50 -5.79
N ASP A 33 5.92 -26.85 -4.51
CA ASP A 33 6.99 -26.58 -3.54
C ASP A 33 8.20 -27.50 -3.83
N TYR A 34 9.36 -26.92 -4.13
CA TYR A 34 10.58 -27.62 -4.53
C TYR A 34 11.14 -28.52 -3.43
N TYR A 35 10.96 -28.14 -2.16
CA TYR A 35 11.34 -28.99 -1.04
C TYR A 35 10.50 -30.26 -1.01
N LEU A 36 9.18 -30.12 -1.20
CA LEU A 36 8.26 -31.26 -1.29
C LEU A 36 8.53 -32.13 -2.50
N LEU A 37 8.85 -31.52 -3.65
CA LEU A 37 9.17 -32.25 -4.87
C LEU A 37 10.41 -33.13 -4.70
N LEU A 38 11.43 -32.66 -3.98
CA LEU A 38 12.62 -33.45 -3.65
C LEU A 38 12.47 -34.34 -2.40
N GLY A 39 11.32 -34.29 -1.71
CA GLY A 39 11.09 -35.05 -0.48
C GLY A 39 11.95 -34.59 0.70
N LEU A 40 12.30 -33.30 0.75
CA LEU A 40 13.12 -32.68 1.78
C LEU A 40 12.27 -31.80 2.71
N SER A 41 12.65 -31.73 4.00
CA SER A 41 12.06 -30.75 4.91
C SER A 41 12.63 -29.36 4.63
N ARG A 42 11.86 -28.29 4.88
CA ARG A 42 12.40 -26.92 4.88
C ARG A 42 13.10 -26.58 6.22
N ASN A 43 12.60 -27.15 7.33
CA ASN A 43 13.08 -26.90 8.69
C ASN A 43 13.35 -28.23 9.41
N PRO A 44 14.59 -28.51 9.86
CA PRO A 44 15.81 -27.73 9.60
C PRO A 44 16.17 -27.68 8.10
N PRO A 45 16.97 -26.71 7.65
CA PRO A 45 17.37 -26.60 6.25
C PRO A 45 18.21 -27.82 5.80
N PRO A 46 17.90 -28.47 4.67
CA PRO A 46 18.64 -29.62 4.18
C PRO A 46 20.07 -29.27 3.79
N THR A 47 20.96 -30.24 3.98
CA THR A 47 22.37 -30.15 3.57
C THR A 47 22.53 -30.41 2.07
N ASP A 48 23.58 -29.87 1.45
CA ASP A 48 23.89 -30.09 0.03
C ASP A 48 24.02 -31.58 -0.33
N ALA A 49 24.53 -32.39 0.61
CA ALA A 49 24.64 -33.84 0.44
C ALA A 49 23.27 -34.50 0.36
N GLU A 50 22.32 -34.09 1.21
CA GLU A 50 20.93 -34.56 1.18
C GLU A 50 20.26 -34.16 -0.13
N ILE A 51 20.40 -32.90 -0.57
CA ILE A 51 19.84 -32.40 -1.83
C ILE A 51 20.37 -33.21 -3.04
N ARG A 52 21.69 -33.41 -3.12
CA ARG A 52 22.31 -34.23 -4.19
C ARG A 52 21.86 -35.69 -4.14
N SER A 53 21.70 -36.25 -2.93
CA SER A 53 21.25 -37.64 -2.77
C SER A 53 19.79 -37.81 -3.20
N ALA A 54 18.92 -36.88 -2.83
CA ALA A 54 17.52 -36.86 -3.19
C ALA A 54 17.36 -36.72 -4.71
N TYR A 55 18.04 -35.73 -5.31
CA TYR A 55 18.08 -35.53 -6.76
C TYR A 55 18.56 -36.79 -7.48
N ARG A 56 19.70 -37.37 -7.09
CA ARG A 56 20.20 -38.61 -7.72
C ARG A 56 19.19 -39.75 -7.64
N SER A 57 18.51 -39.91 -6.51
CA SER A 57 17.50 -40.95 -6.36
C SER A 57 16.30 -40.74 -7.29
N LEU A 58 15.77 -39.51 -7.36
CA LEU A 58 14.62 -39.16 -8.18
C LEU A 58 14.97 -39.13 -9.67
N SER A 59 16.14 -38.64 -10.05
CA SER A 59 16.63 -38.66 -11.43
C SER A 59 16.75 -40.09 -11.96
N LEU A 60 17.15 -41.06 -11.14
CA LEU A 60 17.19 -42.47 -11.55
C LEU A 60 15.79 -43.06 -11.73
N SER A 61 14.83 -42.63 -10.89
CA SER A 61 13.42 -43.04 -10.96
C SER A 61 12.74 -42.47 -12.20
N PHE A 62 12.89 -41.17 -12.45
CA PHE A 62 12.15 -40.43 -13.47
C PHE A 62 12.93 -40.25 -14.78
N HIS A 63 14.05 -40.96 -14.98
CA HIS A 63 14.81 -40.87 -16.21
C HIS A 63 13.99 -41.36 -17.42
N PRO A 64 13.83 -40.57 -18.50
CA PRO A 64 12.95 -40.93 -19.62
C PRO A 64 13.38 -42.23 -20.32
N ASP A 65 14.67 -42.55 -20.35
CA ASP A 65 15.17 -43.78 -21.00
C ASP A 65 14.94 -45.07 -20.21
N LYS A 66 14.66 -44.97 -18.90
CA LYS A 66 14.41 -46.16 -18.05
C LYS A 66 12.92 -46.49 -17.97
N GLN A 67 12.07 -45.65 -18.52
CA GLN A 67 10.64 -45.75 -18.42
C GLN A 67 10.03 -46.38 -19.68
N PRO A 68 8.89 -47.09 -19.55
CA PRO A 68 8.14 -47.58 -20.69
C PRO A 68 7.83 -46.48 -21.71
N SER A 69 7.72 -46.85 -22.99
CA SER A 69 7.55 -45.90 -24.08
C SER A 69 6.32 -45.00 -23.93
N HIS A 70 5.21 -45.49 -23.34
CA HIS A 70 4.00 -44.71 -23.11
C HIS A 70 4.11 -43.67 -21.99
N LEU A 71 5.06 -43.85 -21.06
CA LEU A 71 5.28 -42.92 -19.93
C LEU A 71 6.45 -41.96 -20.16
N ARG A 72 7.20 -42.11 -21.27
CA ARG A 72 8.42 -41.34 -21.54
C ARG A 72 8.20 -39.82 -21.48
N HIS A 73 7.10 -39.32 -22.04
CA HIS A 73 6.78 -37.88 -22.02
C HIS A 73 6.44 -37.38 -20.61
N ALA A 74 5.69 -38.17 -19.84
CA ALA A 74 5.36 -37.84 -18.44
C ALA A 74 6.63 -37.82 -17.58
N ALA A 75 7.50 -38.81 -17.78
CA ALA A 75 8.81 -38.89 -17.13
C ALA A 75 9.68 -37.68 -17.48
N GLU A 76 9.74 -37.27 -18.74
CA GLU A 76 10.50 -36.09 -19.17
C GLU A 76 10.00 -34.79 -18.51
N SER A 77 8.68 -34.60 -18.43
CA SER A 77 8.10 -33.42 -17.77
C SER A 77 8.44 -33.39 -16.27
N GLN A 78 8.28 -34.52 -15.57
CA GLN A 78 8.62 -34.59 -14.14
C GLN A 78 10.13 -34.46 -13.90
N PHE A 79 10.96 -35.04 -14.78
CA PHE A 79 12.40 -34.92 -14.72
C PHE A 79 12.87 -33.47 -14.82
N ARG A 80 12.27 -32.67 -15.73
CA ARG A 80 12.55 -31.23 -15.83
C ARG A 80 12.19 -30.49 -14.54
N HIS A 81 11.02 -30.76 -13.93
CA HIS A 81 10.66 -30.14 -12.66
C HIS A 81 11.63 -30.51 -11.52
N ILE A 82 12.06 -31.78 -11.46
CA ILE A 82 13.04 -32.25 -10.47
C ILE A 82 14.40 -31.56 -10.70
N GLN A 83 14.79 -31.36 -11.95
CA GLN A 83 16.00 -30.62 -12.31
C GLN A 83 15.92 -29.15 -11.91
N ASP A 84 14.83 -28.46 -12.22
CA ASP A 84 14.60 -27.06 -11.81
C ASP A 84 14.66 -26.90 -10.27
N ALA A 85 14.04 -27.83 -9.54
CA ALA A 85 14.06 -27.84 -8.08
C ALA A 85 15.48 -28.08 -7.53
N TYR A 86 16.23 -29.01 -8.11
CA TYR A 86 17.63 -29.24 -7.74
C TYR A 86 18.50 -28.01 -8.01
N ASP A 87 18.43 -27.44 -9.21
CA ASP A 87 19.23 -26.29 -9.62
C ASP A 87 18.94 -25.03 -8.78
N THR A 88 17.72 -24.94 -8.23
CA THR A 88 17.31 -23.84 -7.33
C THR A 88 17.75 -24.09 -5.89
N LEU A 89 17.57 -25.30 -5.37
CA LEU A 89 17.85 -25.62 -3.97
C LEU A 89 19.33 -25.88 -3.68
N ILE A 90 20.12 -26.35 -4.65
CA ILE A 90 21.56 -26.61 -4.49
C ILE A 90 22.38 -25.33 -4.48
N ASP A 91 21.93 -24.28 -5.17
CA ASP A 91 22.57 -22.97 -5.13
C ASP A 91 22.05 -22.20 -3.90
N PRO A 92 22.90 -21.92 -2.90
CA PRO A 92 22.46 -21.27 -1.67
C PRO A 92 21.79 -19.91 -1.91
N LYS A 93 22.13 -19.20 -2.99
CA LYS A 93 21.57 -17.86 -3.28
C LYS A 93 20.21 -17.96 -3.94
N LYS A 94 20.06 -18.85 -4.92
CA LYS A 94 18.74 -19.13 -5.52
C LYS A 94 17.78 -19.68 -4.48
N ARG A 95 18.27 -20.53 -3.57
CA ARG A 95 17.49 -21.04 -2.44
C ARG A 95 16.99 -19.93 -1.52
N VAL A 96 17.83 -18.94 -1.20
CA VAL A 96 17.40 -17.76 -0.43
C VAL A 96 16.29 -17.01 -1.14
N VAL A 97 16.42 -16.72 -2.44
CA VAL A 97 15.38 -16.02 -3.20
C VAL A 97 14.09 -16.86 -3.30
N TYR A 98 14.23 -18.18 -3.48
CA TYR A 98 13.11 -19.12 -3.48
C TYR A 98 12.35 -19.12 -2.15
N ASP A 99 13.08 -19.11 -1.03
CA ASP A 99 12.47 -19.08 0.30
C ASP A 99 11.71 -17.78 0.57
N ILE A 100 12.09 -16.66 -0.09
CA ILE A 100 11.47 -15.34 0.05
C ILE A 100 10.28 -15.14 -0.91
N SER A 101 10.45 -15.52 -2.18
CA SER A 101 9.56 -15.09 -3.29
C SER A 101 9.08 -16.24 -4.19
N GLY A 102 9.42 -17.49 -3.86
CA GLY A 102 9.02 -18.67 -4.63
C GLY A 102 9.80 -18.86 -5.93
N ALA A 103 9.34 -19.81 -6.75
CA ALA A 103 9.99 -20.18 -8.01
C ALA A 103 9.93 -19.05 -9.05
N GLU A 104 8.80 -18.35 -9.15
CA GLU A 104 8.64 -17.19 -10.03
C GLU A 104 9.65 -16.08 -9.69
N GLY A 105 9.84 -15.79 -8.39
CA GLY A 105 10.82 -14.79 -7.95
C GLY A 105 12.23 -15.13 -8.38
N VAL A 106 12.67 -16.39 -8.25
CA VAL A 106 14.00 -16.83 -8.74
C VAL A 106 14.13 -16.61 -10.24
N ARG A 107 13.10 -16.92 -11.03
CA ARG A 107 13.09 -16.75 -12.49
C ARG A 107 13.16 -15.27 -12.88
N GLN A 108 12.44 -14.40 -12.19
CA GLN A 108 12.46 -12.96 -12.43
C GLN A 108 13.83 -12.37 -12.07
N GLU A 109 14.41 -12.74 -10.93
CA GLU A 109 15.65 -12.16 -10.43
C GLU A 109 16.90 -12.59 -11.21
N TRP A 110 16.91 -13.80 -11.76
CA TRP A 110 17.95 -14.27 -12.69
C TRP A 110 17.63 -13.94 -14.16
N GLY A 111 16.50 -13.30 -14.44
CA GLY A 111 16.14 -12.80 -15.77
C GLY A 111 16.89 -11.53 -16.16
N GLN A 112 16.67 -11.04 -17.39
CA GLN A 112 17.38 -9.84 -17.92
C GLN A 112 17.14 -8.55 -17.13
N LEU A 113 16.02 -8.42 -16.40
CA LEU A 113 15.65 -7.24 -15.61
C LEU A 113 15.81 -7.45 -14.08
N GLY A 114 16.25 -8.63 -13.66
CA GLY A 114 16.38 -8.99 -12.25
C GLY A 114 17.60 -8.38 -11.57
N ALA A 115 17.64 -8.39 -10.24
CA ALA A 115 18.79 -7.89 -9.46
C ALA A 115 20.04 -8.75 -9.68
N MET A 116 19.87 -10.03 -9.97
CA MET A 116 20.92 -11.02 -10.26
C MET A 116 21.18 -11.22 -11.76
N GLY A 117 20.45 -10.50 -12.63
CA GLY A 117 20.59 -10.53 -14.08
C GLY A 117 21.81 -9.78 -14.61
N ILE A 118 22.06 -9.92 -15.92
CA ILE A 118 23.12 -9.17 -16.62
C ILE A 118 22.78 -7.67 -16.57
N GLY A 119 23.66 -6.84 -16.00
CA GLY A 119 23.41 -5.41 -15.77
C GLY A 119 22.59 -5.06 -14.51
N GLY A 120 22.21 -6.05 -13.70
CA GLY A 120 21.51 -5.86 -12.41
C GLY A 120 22.38 -5.26 -11.31
N GLU A 121 21.82 -4.96 -10.12
CA GLU A 121 22.60 -4.39 -9.01
C GLU A 121 23.72 -5.31 -8.53
N ALA A 122 23.60 -6.63 -8.69
CA ALA A 122 24.65 -7.56 -8.28
C ALA A 122 26.00 -7.32 -8.98
N GLN A 123 25.97 -6.76 -10.20
CA GLN A 123 27.18 -6.40 -10.95
C GLN A 123 27.76 -5.03 -10.53
N LYS A 124 26.94 -4.17 -9.91
CA LYS A 124 27.32 -2.83 -9.47
C LYS A 124 27.89 -2.80 -8.04
N GLN A 125 27.88 -3.93 -7.34
CA GLN A 125 28.37 -4.07 -5.98
C GLN A 125 29.90 -4.23 -5.96
N ASP A 126 30.62 -3.44 -5.17
CA ASP A 126 32.09 -3.46 -5.09
C ASP A 126 32.64 -4.79 -4.54
N VAL A 127 31.97 -5.35 -3.52
CA VAL A 127 32.21 -6.73 -3.09
C VAL A 127 31.31 -7.63 -3.92
N GLY A 128 31.90 -8.42 -4.81
CA GLY A 128 31.13 -9.28 -5.71
C GLY A 128 30.16 -10.16 -4.93
N VAL A 129 28.86 -10.04 -5.23
CA VAL A 129 27.76 -10.80 -4.61
C VAL A 129 28.01 -12.32 -4.61
N LYS A 130 28.88 -12.81 -5.50
CA LYS A 130 29.38 -14.18 -5.57
C LYS A 130 30.12 -14.66 -4.31
N THR A 131 30.72 -13.76 -3.53
CA THR A 131 31.51 -14.10 -2.33
C THR A 131 30.73 -14.03 -1.02
N MET A 132 29.55 -13.41 -1.02
CA MET A 132 28.72 -13.22 0.18
C MET A 132 28.24 -14.55 0.76
N SER A 133 28.17 -14.61 2.09
CA SER A 133 27.49 -15.69 2.81
C SER A 133 25.97 -15.67 2.51
N PRO A 134 25.23 -16.79 2.70
CA PRO A 134 23.79 -16.84 2.40
C PRO A 134 22.97 -15.82 3.20
N ASP A 135 23.34 -15.57 4.45
CA ASP A 135 22.64 -14.61 5.31
C ASP A 135 22.95 -13.16 4.93
N GLU A 136 24.20 -12.86 4.60
CA GLU A 136 24.58 -11.55 4.02
C GLU A 136 23.87 -11.31 2.70
N PHE A 137 23.82 -12.32 1.84
CA PHE A 137 23.09 -12.27 0.58
C PHE A 137 21.59 -12.01 0.80
N ARG A 138 20.97 -12.68 1.78
CA ARG A 138 19.56 -12.44 2.13
C ARG A 138 19.31 -10.99 2.53
N ARG A 139 20.14 -10.43 3.42
CA ARG A 139 20.01 -9.03 3.86
C ARG A 139 20.20 -8.06 2.70
N TRP A 140 21.23 -8.30 1.88
CA TRP A 140 21.51 -7.52 0.69
C TRP A 140 20.35 -7.57 -0.31
N PHE A 141 19.81 -8.77 -0.58
CA PHE A 141 18.72 -8.98 -1.52
C PHE A 141 17.46 -8.25 -1.07
N LEU A 142 17.04 -8.44 0.19
CA LEU A 142 15.87 -7.73 0.75
C LEU A 142 16.05 -6.21 0.73
N LYS A 143 17.24 -5.72 1.08
CA LYS A 143 17.56 -4.29 1.01
C LYS A 143 17.50 -3.76 -0.43
N THR A 144 17.98 -4.53 -1.39
CA THR A 144 17.97 -4.18 -2.82
C THR A 144 16.55 -4.15 -3.37
N MET A 145 15.73 -5.16 -3.08
CA MET A 145 14.33 -5.21 -3.52
C MET A 145 13.51 -4.08 -2.91
N LYS A 146 13.67 -3.82 -1.60
CA LYS A 146 13.03 -2.67 -0.93
C LYS A 146 13.46 -1.33 -1.55
N LYS A 147 14.73 -1.18 -1.93
CA LYS A 147 15.24 0.01 -2.60
C LYS A 147 14.63 0.16 -4.00
N ARG A 148 14.56 -0.91 -4.79
CA ARG A 148 13.93 -0.92 -6.13
C ARG A 148 12.45 -0.54 -6.04
N GLU A 149 11.73 -1.16 -5.12
CA GLU A 149 10.31 -0.86 -4.89
C GLU A 149 10.13 0.62 -4.52
N ARG A 150 10.91 1.12 -3.56
CA ARG A 150 10.88 2.53 -3.17
C ARG A 150 11.18 3.45 -4.35
N GLN A 151 12.20 3.16 -5.15
CA GLN A 151 12.54 3.94 -6.35
C GLN A 151 11.44 3.90 -7.40
N ALA A 152 10.81 2.74 -7.62
CA ALA A 152 9.68 2.61 -8.52
C ALA A 152 8.49 3.45 -8.04
N ILE A 153 8.10 3.33 -6.76
CA ILE A 153 7.03 4.13 -6.14
C ILE A 153 7.36 5.63 -6.18
N GLU A 154 8.60 6.01 -5.86
CA GLU A 154 9.06 7.40 -5.88
C GLU A 154 9.03 7.98 -7.29
N SER A 155 9.45 7.21 -8.31
CA SER A 155 9.37 7.62 -9.71
C SER A 155 7.93 7.85 -10.20
N LEU A 156 6.96 7.15 -9.59
CA LEU A 156 5.54 7.34 -9.88
C LEU A 156 4.98 8.65 -9.28
N VAL A 157 5.65 9.27 -8.30
CA VAL A 157 5.14 10.41 -7.52
C VAL A 157 6.08 11.64 -7.55
N SER A 158 7.29 11.51 -8.09
CA SER A 158 8.32 12.56 -8.09
C SER A 158 7.90 13.85 -8.79
N SER A 159 6.97 13.77 -9.75
CA SER A 159 6.26 14.93 -10.28
C SER A 159 4.89 15.06 -9.63
N ARG A 160 4.65 16.17 -8.92
CA ARG A 160 3.36 16.50 -8.33
C ARG A 160 2.74 17.66 -9.09
N GLY A 161 1.58 17.43 -9.69
CA GLY A 161 0.82 18.43 -10.44
C GLY A 161 -0.52 18.73 -9.78
N GLY A 162 -0.94 19.99 -9.79
CA GLY A 162 -2.26 20.41 -9.31
C GLY A 162 -2.95 21.25 -10.36
N ILE A 163 -4.15 20.85 -10.79
CA ILE A 163 -5.00 21.65 -11.66
C ILE A 163 -6.25 22.03 -10.88
N THR A 164 -6.56 23.31 -10.81
CA THR A 164 -7.79 23.84 -10.22
C THR A 164 -8.58 24.56 -11.28
N LEU A 165 -9.85 24.20 -11.47
CA LEU A 165 -10.75 24.86 -12.42
C LEU A 165 -12.03 25.27 -11.70
N GLY A 166 -12.16 26.55 -11.38
CA GLY A 166 -13.36 27.07 -10.74
C GLY A 166 -14.46 27.34 -11.76
N VAL A 167 -15.64 26.77 -11.51
CA VAL A 167 -16.83 26.91 -12.34
C VAL A 167 -17.90 27.66 -11.55
N ASN A 168 -18.47 28.70 -12.14
CA ASN A 168 -19.66 29.34 -11.61
C ASN A 168 -20.90 28.72 -12.25
N ALA A 169 -21.72 28.08 -11.42
CA ALA A 169 -23.01 27.52 -11.78
C ALA A 169 -24.09 28.06 -10.82
N ALA A 170 -23.95 29.30 -10.35
CA ALA A 170 -24.88 29.97 -9.43
C ALA A 170 -26.35 29.93 -9.91
N SER A 171 -26.57 29.83 -11.23
CA SER A 171 -27.90 29.70 -11.81
C SER A 171 -28.54 28.32 -11.63
N MET A 172 -27.94 27.40 -10.87
CA MET A 172 -28.46 26.05 -10.64
C MET A 172 -29.56 26.03 -9.57
N VAL A 173 -29.42 26.86 -8.54
CA VAL A 173 -30.33 26.92 -7.41
C VAL A 173 -30.72 28.37 -7.19
N SER A 174 -32.02 28.65 -7.27
CA SER A 174 -32.60 29.94 -6.90
C SER A 174 -33.55 29.72 -5.73
N VAL A 175 -33.57 30.67 -4.81
CA VAL A 175 -34.55 30.72 -3.72
C VAL A 175 -35.54 31.83 -4.03
N ASP A 176 -36.83 31.49 -4.05
CA ASP A 176 -37.89 32.46 -4.28
C ASP A 176 -38.18 33.30 -3.01
N GLU A 177 -38.98 34.36 -3.12
CA GLU A 177 -39.35 35.24 -1.98
C GLU A 177 -40.05 34.48 -0.84
N ASP A 178 -40.68 33.34 -1.14
CA ASP A 178 -41.34 32.43 -0.20
C ASP A 178 -40.38 31.37 0.42
N GLU A 179 -39.07 31.51 0.26
CA GLU A 179 -38.02 30.56 0.67
C GLU A 179 -38.03 29.18 -0.02
N ASP A 180 -38.84 29.04 -1.08
CA ASP A 180 -38.89 27.81 -1.87
C ASP A 180 -37.65 27.65 -2.78
N VAL A 181 -37.06 26.46 -2.74
CA VAL A 181 -35.84 26.14 -3.48
C VAL A 181 -36.19 25.56 -4.85
N GLN A 182 -35.84 26.26 -5.93
CA GLN A 182 -36.05 25.81 -7.30
C GLN A 182 -34.73 25.41 -7.97
N PHE A 183 -34.74 24.26 -8.65
CA PHE A 183 -33.59 23.74 -9.38
C PHE A 183 -33.72 24.04 -10.88
N HIS A 184 -32.70 24.67 -11.44
CA HIS A 184 -32.63 25.06 -12.85
C HIS A 184 -31.45 24.39 -13.54
N ILE A 185 -31.55 24.20 -14.87
CA ILE A 185 -30.41 23.76 -15.68
C ILE A 185 -29.38 24.91 -15.69
N PRO A 186 -28.16 24.70 -15.18
CA PRO A 186 -27.20 25.79 -15.07
C PRO A 186 -26.60 26.17 -16.42
N SER A 187 -26.14 27.42 -16.52
CA SER A 187 -25.24 27.87 -17.59
C SER A 187 -23.82 28.03 -17.04
N PRO A 188 -23.05 26.93 -16.89
CA PRO A 188 -21.77 26.96 -16.18
C PRO A 188 -20.75 27.84 -16.92
N ARG A 189 -20.06 28.72 -16.18
CA ARG A 189 -18.97 29.54 -16.71
C ARG A 189 -17.70 29.29 -15.92
N VAL A 190 -16.59 29.07 -16.61
CA VAL A 190 -15.28 28.98 -15.95
C VAL A 190 -14.89 30.37 -15.45
N THR A 191 -14.56 30.49 -14.17
CA THR A 191 -14.24 31.77 -13.52
C THR A 191 -12.80 31.86 -13.05
N THR A 192 -12.22 30.75 -12.59
CA THR A 192 -10.85 30.73 -12.08
C THR A 192 -10.11 29.51 -12.59
N TYR A 193 -8.80 29.65 -12.74
CA TYR A 193 -7.92 28.56 -13.11
C TYR A 193 -6.66 28.61 -12.24
N GLY A 194 -6.10 27.44 -11.99
CA GLY A 194 -4.85 27.25 -11.29
C GLY A 194 -4.13 26.05 -11.87
N VAL A 195 -2.86 26.21 -12.22
CA VAL A 195 -1.98 25.10 -12.60
C VAL A 195 -0.74 25.22 -11.73
N THR A 196 -0.40 24.14 -11.05
CA THR A 196 0.78 24.02 -10.19
C THR A 196 1.53 22.76 -10.58
N TYR A 197 2.85 22.84 -10.63
CA TYR A 197 3.70 21.72 -10.98
C TYR A 197 4.99 21.80 -10.17
N ASN A 198 5.25 20.73 -9.41
CA ASN A 198 6.43 20.54 -8.60
C ASN A 198 7.15 19.30 -9.12
N PHE A 199 8.46 19.42 -9.35
CA PHE A 199 9.28 18.27 -9.69
C PHE A 199 10.59 18.28 -8.92
N ASP A 200 10.98 17.10 -8.46
CA ASP A 200 12.18 16.89 -7.68
C ASP A 200 13.32 16.46 -8.62
N THR A 201 14.44 17.18 -8.54
CA THR A 201 15.65 16.87 -9.31
C THR A 201 16.83 16.66 -8.39
N PRO A 202 17.65 15.61 -8.59
CA PRO A 202 18.87 15.44 -7.83
C PRO A 202 19.90 16.48 -8.26
N VAL A 203 20.50 17.16 -7.29
CA VAL A 203 21.54 18.17 -7.51
C VAL A 203 22.81 17.76 -6.78
N ALA A 204 23.94 17.82 -7.47
CA ALA A 204 25.26 17.62 -6.86
C ALA A 204 25.65 18.90 -6.10
N LEU A 205 25.95 18.77 -4.81
CA LEU A 205 26.48 19.89 -4.05
C LEU A 205 27.92 20.22 -4.49
N PRO A 206 28.29 21.51 -4.60
CA PRO A 206 29.67 21.92 -4.78
C PRO A 206 30.61 21.33 -3.71
N GLN A 207 31.87 21.05 -4.08
CA GLN A 207 32.89 20.47 -3.19
C GLN A 207 33.13 21.28 -1.90
N LEU A 208 32.91 22.60 -1.92
CA LEU A 208 33.00 23.48 -0.73
C LEU A 208 32.02 23.11 0.39
N TRP A 209 30.90 22.45 0.07
CA TRP A 209 29.90 21.95 1.03
C TRP A 209 30.14 20.50 1.47
N GLY A 210 31.32 19.94 1.20
CA GLY A 210 31.74 18.64 1.76
C GLY A 210 31.38 17.43 0.91
N ALA A 211 31.27 17.58 -0.43
CA ALA A 211 31.21 16.42 -1.31
C ALA A 211 32.53 15.63 -1.17
N ALA A 212 32.46 14.42 -0.62
CA ALA A 212 33.60 13.56 -0.38
C ALA A 212 34.39 13.30 -1.68
N GLU A 213 35.71 13.47 -1.64
CA GLU A 213 36.61 12.96 -2.67
C GLU A 213 36.48 11.42 -2.68
N ARG A 214 36.11 10.84 -3.83
CA ARG A 214 36.32 9.40 -4.06
C ARG A 214 37.82 9.16 -4.20
N HIS A 215 38.46 8.71 -3.13
CA HIS A 215 39.76 8.06 -3.25
C HIS A 215 39.55 6.61 -3.75
N PRO A 216 40.18 6.17 -4.85
CA PRO A 216 40.05 4.79 -5.33
C PRO A 216 40.75 3.74 -4.45
N ASP A 217 41.53 4.14 -3.45
CA ASP A 217 42.51 3.28 -2.79
C ASP A 217 42.44 3.32 -1.26
N SER A 218 41.35 2.81 -0.66
CA SER A 218 41.39 2.41 0.75
C SER A 218 40.79 1.02 0.93
N GLN A 219 41.64 0.02 0.78
CA GLN A 219 41.46 -1.28 1.41
C GLN A 219 41.65 -1.08 2.91
N ASP A 220 40.59 -1.06 3.71
CA ASP A 220 40.72 -1.29 5.15
C ASP A 220 39.54 -2.08 5.70
N THR A 221 39.90 -3.31 6.08
CA THR A 221 39.46 -4.16 7.19
C THR A 221 37.99 -4.16 7.66
N ALA A 222 37.43 -5.37 7.66
CA ALA A 222 36.18 -5.72 8.33
C ALA A 222 36.27 -5.53 9.85
N THR A 223 35.26 -4.90 10.47
CA THR A 223 34.39 -5.44 11.56
C THR A 223 33.60 -4.31 12.22
N GLU A 224 32.26 -4.36 12.10
CA GLU A 224 31.25 -4.20 13.17
C GLU A 224 29.90 -3.85 12.53
N TYR A 225 28.96 -4.78 12.58
CA TYR A 225 27.56 -4.54 12.21
C TYR A 225 26.90 -3.75 13.32
N SER A 226 26.79 -2.42 13.17
CA SER A 226 25.82 -1.63 13.91
C SER A 226 24.42 -1.86 13.31
N GLU A 227 23.46 -2.23 14.15
CA GLU A 227 22.05 -2.44 13.79
C GLU A 227 21.29 -1.16 13.41
N ASP A 228 21.93 0.01 13.44
CA ASP A 228 21.36 1.24 12.92
C ASP A 228 21.66 1.37 11.42
N GLY A 229 20.61 1.23 10.62
CA GLY A 229 20.64 1.39 9.16
C GLY A 229 21.05 2.80 8.75
N GLN A 230 22.36 3.07 8.71
CA GLN A 230 22.91 4.31 8.18
C GLN A 230 23.19 4.14 6.69
N GLU A 231 22.50 4.96 5.91
CA GLU A 231 22.53 4.97 4.44
C GLU A 231 23.88 5.50 3.92
N ASP A 232 24.90 4.65 3.90
CA ASP A 232 26.16 4.95 3.20
C ASP A 232 25.97 4.80 1.69
N GLY A 233 25.51 5.89 1.09
CA GLY A 233 25.45 6.10 -0.33
C GLY A 233 25.06 7.54 -0.57
N SER A 234 26.06 8.42 -0.63
CA SER A 234 25.98 9.84 -1.02
C SER A 234 24.55 10.29 -1.35
N GLN A 235 23.78 10.67 -0.33
CA GLN A 235 22.40 11.12 -0.52
C GLN A 235 22.46 12.32 -1.48
N ALA A 236 22.01 12.14 -2.72
CA ALA A 236 21.88 13.22 -3.65
C ALA A 236 20.92 14.24 -3.03
N VAL A 237 21.33 15.49 -2.91
CA VAL A 237 20.43 16.53 -2.39
C VAL A 237 19.37 16.78 -3.44
N HIS A 238 18.10 16.65 -3.07
CA HIS A 238 16.99 16.93 -3.98
C HIS A 238 16.65 18.42 -3.96
N MET A 239 16.55 19.00 -5.16
CA MET A 239 16.03 20.33 -5.39
C MET A 239 14.63 20.20 -5.98
N THR A 240 13.64 20.76 -5.30
CA THR A 240 12.25 20.81 -5.75
C THR A 240 12.00 22.11 -6.49
N LEU A 241 11.72 22.02 -7.78
CA LEU A 241 11.35 23.17 -8.61
C LEU A 241 9.84 23.29 -8.62
N SER A 242 9.34 24.42 -8.11
CA SER A 242 7.91 24.72 -8.00
C SER A 242 7.51 25.82 -8.97
N THR A 243 6.57 25.50 -9.85
CA THR A 243 6.02 26.45 -10.82
C THR A 243 4.51 26.46 -10.72
N GLY A 244 3.88 27.62 -10.88
CA GLY A 244 2.45 27.70 -10.87
C GLY A 244 1.91 29.02 -11.41
N ILE A 245 0.71 28.95 -11.96
CA ILE A 245 -0.03 30.10 -12.45
C ILE A 245 -1.45 30.00 -11.88
N THR A 246 -1.93 31.07 -11.27
CA THR A 246 -3.31 31.16 -10.78
C THR A 246 -3.90 32.49 -11.22
N GLY A 247 -5.17 32.47 -11.62
CA GLY A 247 -5.82 33.65 -12.17
C GLY A 247 -7.31 33.48 -12.39
N GLY A 248 -7.94 34.59 -12.77
CA GLY A 248 -9.32 34.63 -13.21
C GLY A 248 -9.42 34.42 -14.72
N LEU A 249 -10.55 33.90 -15.18
CA LEU A 249 -10.92 33.95 -16.59
C LEU A 249 -11.73 35.22 -16.83
N ALA A 250 -11.11 36.25 -17.42
CA ALA A 250 -11.81 37.48 -17.73
C ALA A 250 -12.59 37.30 -19.04
N HIS A 251 -13.84 37.76 -19.06
CA HIS A 251 -14.67 37.81 -20.26
C HIS A 251 -14.84 39.27 -20.67
N PRO A 252 -13.86 39.87 -21.36
CA PRO A 252 -13.95 41.27 -21.73
C PRO A 252 -15.20 41.50 -22.59
N VAL A 253 -15.89 42.60 -22.32
CA VAL A 253 -17.02 43.06 -23.12
C VAL A 253 -16.58 44.32 -23.81
N GLN A 254 -16.58 44.32 -25.14
CA GLN A 254 -16.28 45.50 -25.93
C GLN A 254 -17.62 46.15 -26.30
N LYS A 255 -17.81 47.41 -25.90
CA LYS A 255 -18.93 48.20 -26.40
C LYS A 255 -18.63 48.64 -27.83
N ALA A 256 -19.54 48.35 -28.75
CA ALA A 256 -19.46 48.77 -30.14
C ALA A 256 -20.72 49.57 -30.49
N THR A 257 -20.53 50.71 -31.15
CA THR A 257 -21.64 51.47 -31.72
C THR A 257 -22.04 50.80 -33.02
N VAL A 258 -23.25 50.26 -33.08
CA VAL A 258 -23.83 49.63 -34.27
C VAL A 258 -24.81 50.62 -34.89
N GLU A 259 -24.62 50.90 -36.16
CA GLU A 259 -25.58 51.70 -36.95
C GLU A 259 -26.61 50.75 -37.55
N TYR A 260 -27.87 50.90 -37.15
CA TYR A 260 -28.97 50.09 -37.67
C TYR A 260 -29.42 50.61 -39.05
N GLU A 261 -30.09 49.77 -39.85
CA GLU A 261 -30.53 50.12 -41.22
C GLU A 261 -31.43 51.37 -41.30
N ASP A 262 -32.05 51.75 -40.18
CA ASP A 262 -32.88 52.95 -40.03
C ASP A 262 -32.06 54.24 -39.76
N GLY A 263 -30.72 54.18 -39.77
CA GLY A 263 -29.81 55.32 -39.53
C GLY A 263 -29.69 55.74 -38.06
N THR A 264 -30.10 54.88 -37.13
CA THR A 264 -29.96 55.11 -35.69
C THR A 264 -28.72 54.39 -35.15
N GLU A 265 -27.92 55.10 -34.35
CA GLU A 265 -26.77 54.52 -33.65
C GLU A 265 -27.22 53.93 -32.32
N GLY A 266 -26.88 52.66 -32.05
CA GLY A 266 -27.05 52.02 -30.74
C GLY A 266 -25.75 51.44 -30.20
N GLU A 267 -25.59 51.43 -28.89
CA GLU A 267 -24.48 50.74 -28.24
C GLU A 267 -24.84 49.26 -28.02
N GLU A 268 -24.19 48.35 -28.74
CA GLU A 268 -24.24 46.92 -28.43
C GLU A 268 -22.96 46.46 -27.75
N SER A 269 -23.12 45.57 -26.75
CA SER A 269 -22.00 45.02 -26.00
C SER A 269 -21.59 43.67 -26.58
N ILE A 270 -20.47 43.63 -27.32
CA ILE A 270 -19.93 42.41 -27.93
C ILE A 270 -19.10 41.66 -26.89
N LYS A 271 -19.45 40.38 -26.64
CA LYS A 271 -18.67 39.50 -25.76
C LYS A 271 -17.43 39.01 -26.50
N MET A 272 -16.26 39.37 -25.99
CA MET A 272 -14.98 38.91 -26.54
C MET A 272 -14.64 37.50 -26.01
N PRO A 273 -13.77 36.74 -26.71
CA PRO A 273 -13.30 35.45 -26.20
C PRO A 273 -12.63 35.60 -24.83
N PRO A 274 -12.76 34.60 -23.94
CA PRO A 274 -12.19 34.67 -22.61
C PRO A 274 -10.67 34.79 -22.66
N ILE A 275 -10.11 35.69 -21.86
CA ILE A 275 -8.67 35.85 -21.69
C ILE A 275 -8.24 35.32 -20.33
N LEU A 276 -7.05 34.71 -20.28
CA LEU A 276 -6.43 34.29 -19.03
C LEU A 276 -5.90 35.53 -18.32
N ALA A 277 -6.63 36.03 -17.34
CA ALA A 277 -6.19 37.10 -16.46
C ALA A 277 -5.37 36.49 -15.31
N ALA A 278 -4.10 36.21 -15.59
CA ALA A 278 -3.17 35.70 -14.60
C ALA A 278 -2.93 36.75 -13.51
N GLN A 279 -3.29 36.43 -12.27
CA GLN A 279 -3.10 37.34 -11.13
C GLN A 279 -1.83 37.01 -10.36
N ASN A 280 -1.46 35.73 -10.28
CA ASN A 280 -0.30 35.28 -9.52
C ASN A 280 0.47 34.21 -10.28
N PHE A 281 1.67 34.56 -10.72
CA PHE A 281 2.69 33.62 -11.18
C PHE A 281 3.59 33.27 -10.00
N ARG A 282 3.82 31.98 -9.78
CA ARG A 282 4.77 31.46 -8.81
C ARG A 282 5.83 30.69 -9.56
N LEU A 283 7.07 31.10 -9.42
CA LEU A 283 8.20 30.39 -9.97
C LEU A 283 9.28 30.42 -8.91
N GLY A 284 9.68 29.25 -8.42
CA GLY A 284 10.67 29.15 -7.38
C GLY A 284 11.31 27.78 -7.31
N ALA A 285 12.39 27.70 -6.53
CA ALA A 285 13.10 26.48 -6.25
C ALA A 285 13.34 26.37 -4.75
N SER A 286 13.20 25.16 -4.22
CA SER A 286 13.58 24.86 -2.85
C SER A 286 14.65 23.77 -2.81
N LEU A 287 15.61 23.94 -1.92
CA LEU A 287 16.71 23.02 -1.67
C LEU A 287 16.73 22.71 -0.18
N SER A 288 16.61 21.44 0.17
CA SER A 288 16.61 20.97 1.56
C SER A 288 17.78 20.00 1.81
N PRO A 289 19.01 20.51 1.96
CA PRO A 289 20.14 19.65 2.32
C PRO A 289 19.88 19.00 3.68
N ASN A 290 20.05 17.67 3.74
CA ASN A 290 19.97 16.94 5.00
C ASN A 290 21.29 17.08 5.76
N VAL A 291 21.44 18.18 6.50
CA VAL A 291 22.65 18.53 7.28
C VAL A 291 22.85 17.60 8.49
N ARG A 292 21.86 16.75 8.82
CA ARG A 292 21.87 15.79 9.95
C ARG A 292 22.95 14.70 9.83
N ASN A 293 23.36 14.35 8.60
CA ASN A 293 24.35 13.30 8.34
C ASN A 293 25.75 13.82 7.96
N LEU A 294 26.05 15.11 8.15
CA LEU A 294 27.36 15.69 7.81
C LEU A 294 28.48 15.37 8.84
N VAL A 295 28.24 14.40 9.74
CA VAL A 295 29.23 13.89 10.69
C VAL A 295 30.45 13.36 9.93
N GLY A 296 31.57 14.08 10.00
CA GLY A 296 32.85 13.69 9.37
C GLY A 296 33.22 14.44 8.08
N THR A 297 32.35 15.29 7.53
CA THR A 297 32.69 16.06 6.32
C THR A 297 33.72 17.15 6.60
N LYS A 298 34.90 17.07 5.95
CA LYS A 298 35.87 18.16 5.89
C LYS A 298 35.26 19.31 5.08
N GLY A 299 35.31 20.55 5.59
CA GLY A 299 34.75 21.72 4.88
C GLY A 299 34.39 22.88 5.80
N ILE A 300 33.62 23.85 5.28
CA ILE A 300 33.20 25.05 6.04
C ILE A 300 32.28 24.72 7.23
N TRP A 301 31.52 23.61 7.16
CA TRP A 301 30.64 23.14 8.24
C TRP A 301 31.38 22.59 9.48
N ALA A 302 32.66 22.25 9.33
CA ALA A 302 33.51 21.81 10.44
C ALA A 302 34.14 22.97 11.21
N LYS A 303 34.06 24.22 10.70
CA LYS A 303 34.66 25.42 11.30
C LYS A 303 33.61 26.23 12.07
N HIS A 304 34.01 26.84 13.19
CA HIS A 304 33.17 27.81 13.91
C HIS A 304 32.89 29.03 13.00
N PRO A 305 31.66 29.59 12.96
CA PRO A 305 30.51 29.33 13.82
C PRO A 305 29.53 28.25 13.31
N PHE A 306 29.77 27.66 12.13
CA PHE A 306 28.83 26.72 11.49
C PHE A 306 28.65 25.39 12.23
N THR A 307 29.51 25.10 13.20
CA THR A 307 29.33 23.99 14.16
C THR A 307 28.04 24.09 14.97
N LEU A 308 27.49 25.31 15.16
CA LEU A 308 26.22 25.52 15.85
C LEU A 308 24.99 25.04 15.06
N LEU A 309 25.14 24.85 13.74
CA LEU A 309 24.10 24.37 12.83
C LEU A 309 24.06 22.85 12.70
N ARG A 310 24.91 22.12 13.43
CA ARG A 310 24.85 20.65 13.52
C ARG A 310 23.48 20.22 14.03
N ASP A 311 22.97 19.11 13.50
CA ASP A 311 21.64 18.56 13.79
C ASP A 311 20.47 19.51 13.49
N SER A 312 20.71 20.56 12.67
CA SER A 312 19.67 21.43 12.15
C SER A 312 19.30 21.02 10.72
N ALA A 313 18.03 21.07 10.35
CA ALA A 313 17.62 21.03 8.96
C ALA A 313 17.64 22.45 8.39
N VAL A 314 18.29 22.64 7.24
CA VAL A 314 18.34 23.93 6.54
C VAL A 314 17.59 23.81 5.23
N THR A 315 16.65 24.70 4.98
CA THR A 315 15.90 24.76 3.73
C THR A 315 16.06 26.14 3.10
N PHE A 316 16.54 26.18 1.86
CA PHE A 316 16.63 27.38 1.05
C PHE A 316 15.48 27.38 0.06
N GLU A 317 14.68 28.44 0.02
CA GLU A 317 13.59 28.63 -0.92
C GLU A 317 13.80 29.96 -1.65
N GLY A 318 14.07 29.89 -2.95
CA GLY A 318 14.19 31.05 -3.82
C GLY A 318 12.95 31.19 -4.68
N LEU A 319 12.24 32.30 -4.56
CA LEU A 319 11.09 32.66 -5.39
C LEU A 319 11.52 33.76 -6.38
N LEU A 320 11.23 33.59 -7.66
CA LEU A 320 11.46 34.57 -8.73
C LEU A 320 10.22 35.42 -9.03
N LEU A 321 9.04 34.81 -9.00
CA LEU A 321 7.74 35.44 -9.26
C LEU A 321 6.77 35.16 -8.09
N PRO A 322 5.94 36.13 -7.66
CA PRO A 322 5.67 37.42 -8.30
C PRO A 322 6.71 38.52 -7.99
N ALA A 323 7.48 38.37 -6.92
CA ALA A 323 8.62 39.22 -6.60
C ALA A 323 9.81 38.33 -6.16
N PRO A 324 11.06 38.72 -6.51
CA PRO A 324 12.23 37.96 -6.12
C PRO A 324 12.37 37.95 -4.60
N SER A 325 12.43 36.77 -3.98
CA SER A 325 12.73 36.64 -2.55
C SER A 325 13.50 35.36 -2.26
N LEU A 326 14.38 35.42 -1.26
CA LEU A 326 15.13 34.28 -0.77
C LEU A 326 14.76 34.04 0.70
N ARG A 327 14.13 32.90 0.98
CA ARG A 327 13.78 32.44 2.32
C ARG A 327 14.75 31.33 2.73
N THR A 328 15.37 31.48 3.89
CA THR A 328 16.24 30.46 4.48
C THR A 328 15.67 30.08 5.84
N THR A 329 15.24 28.83 6.00
CA THR A 329 14.69 28.33 7.27
C THR A 329 15.65 27.33 7.88
N ILE A 330 16.01 27.56 9.15
CA ILE A 330 16.84 26.67 9.95
C ILE A 330 15.93 26.08 11.03
N THR A 331 15.69 24.78 10.97
CA THR A 331 14.87 24.07 11.95
C THR A 331 15.76 23.21 12.83
N ARG A 332 15.61 23.33 14.14
CA ARG A 332 16.36 22.55 15.12
C ARG A 332 15.44 22.01 16.20
N ASN A 333 15.63 20.75 16.54
CA ASN A 333 14.93 20.11 17.64
C ASN A 333 15.74 20.31 18.93
N PHE A 334 15.10 20.86 19.96
CA PHE A 334 15.71 21.21 21.22
C PHE A 334 15.02 20.46 22.37
N VAL A 335 15.80 19.71 23.15
CA VAL A 335 15.32 18.94 24.31
C VAL A 335 15.92 19.54 25.59
N PRO A 336 15.20 20.44 26.29
CA PRO A 336 15.74 21.10 27.50
C PRO A 336 15.84 20.15 28.70
N VAL A 337 14.97 19.15 28.78
CA VAL A 337 14.92 18.18 29.88
C VAL A 337 14.84 16.77 29.29
N SER A 338 15.71 15.87 29.74
CA SER A 338 15.70 14.47 29.31
C SER A 338 14.34 13.82 29.60
N GLY A 339 13.81 13.07 28.63
CA GLY A 339 12.50 12.40 28.74
C GLY A 339 11.28 13.23 28.31
N VAL A 340 11.46 14.50 27.96
CA VAL A 340 10.39 15.38 27.45
C VAL A 340 10.42 15.43 25.91
N ALA A 341 9.25 15.52 25.27
CA ALA A 341 9.15 15.71 23.82
C ALA A 341 9.93 16.97 23.36
N PRO A 342 10.66 16.89 22.23
CA PRO A 342 11.47 18.00 21.75
C PRO A 342 10.62 19.22 21.38
N PHE A 343 11.16 20.42 21.61
CA PHE A 343 10.69 21.65 20.99
C PHE A 343 11.30 21.75 19.60
N ASN A 344 10.48 21.92 18.58
CA ASN A 344 10.94 22.22 17.23
C ASN A 344 10.99 23.75 17.09
N VAL A 345 12.20 24.29 16.98
CA VAL A 345 12.44 25.72 16.80
C VAL A 345 12.89 25.95 15.36
N SER A 346 12.10 26.69 14.59
CA SER A 346 12.43 27.14 13.24
C SER A 346 12.71 28.63 13.24
N VAL A 347 13.87 29.01 12.70
CA VAL A 347 14.25 30.41 12.46
C VAL A 347 14.30 30.62 10.96
N THR A 348 13.48 31.52 10.46
CA THR A 348 13.38 31.84 9.04
C THR A 348 13.92 33.24 8.78
N SER A 349 14.91 33.35 7.89
CA SER A 349 15.43 34.60 7.36
C SER A 349 14.82 34.84 5.98
N ILE A 350 14.18 35.99 5.77
CA ILE A 350 13.54 36.36 4.50
C ILE A 350 14.26 37.58 3.93
N HIS A 351 14.72 37.45 2.69
CA HIS A 351 15.32 38.53 1.91
C HIS A 351 14.39 38.85 0.74
N SER A 352 13.77 40.03 0.75
CA SER A 352 12.85 40.49 -0.29
C SER A 352 13.55 41.23 -1.44
N ARG A 353 14.84 41.57 -1.29
CA ARG A 353 15.70 42.21 -2.29
C ARG A 353 17.12 41.67 -2.19
N SER A 354 18.05 42.23 -2.96
CA SER A 354 19.47 41.86 -2.92
C SER A 354 20.02 41.96 -1.50
N LEU A 355 20.94 41.06 -1.15
CA LEU A 355 21.56 40.97 0.18
C LEU A 355 22.27 42.26 0.61
N ASP A 356 22.63 43.09 -0.38
CA ASP A 356 23.34 44.34 -0.16
C ASP A 356 22.38 45.50 0.10
N GLU A 357 21.14 45.50 -0.44
CA GLU A 357 20.24 46.67 -0.41
C GLU A 357 19.30 46.75 0.80
N THR A 358 18.92 45.61 1.39
CA THR A 358 17.99 45.55 2.52
C THR A 358 18.40 44.50 3.54
N PRO A 359 18.32 44.80 4.85
CA PRO A 359 18.56 43.79 5.87
C PRO A 359 17.50 42.68 5.81
N PRO A 360 17.86 41.43 6.18
CA PRO A 360 16.89 40.34 6.25
C PRO A 360 15.82 40.62 7.29
N SER A 361 14.61 40.12 7.07
CA SER A 361 13.59 40.05 8.10
C SER A 361 13.55 38.65 8.71
N PHE A 362 13.39 38.55 10.04
CA PHE A 362 13.39 37.26 10.73
C PHE A 362 12.00 36.86 11.21
N GLU A 363 11.71 35.57 11.14
CA GLU A 363 10.56 34.95 11.79
C GLU A 363 11.07 33.81 12.67
N VAL A 364 10.56 33.73 13.89
CA VAL A 364 10.83 32.62 14.81
C VAL A 364 9.54 31.88 15.06
N GLN A 365 9.56 30.58 14.82
CA GLN A 365 8.45 29.68 15.12
C GLN A 365 8.93 28.59 16.08
N VAL A 366 8.14 28.36 17.12
CA VAL A 366 8.38 27.34 18.12
C VAL A 366 7.14 26.45 18.17
N SER A 367 7.33 25.16 17.96
CA SER A 367 6.26 24.17 18.11
C SER A 367 6.67 23.04 19.04
N ARG A 368 5.69 22.48 19.74
CA ARG A 368 5.90 21.34 20.63
C ARG A 368 4.69 20.41 20.63
N GLU A 369 5.00 19.13 20.61
CA GLU A 369 4.03 18.06 20.85
C GLU A 369 3.94 17.75 22.35
N LEU A 370 2.72 17.65 22.89
CA LEU A 370 2.46 17.55 24.32
C LEU A 370 2.21 16.11 24.80
N PHE A 371 1.68 15.25 23.94
CA PHE A 371 1.15 13.94 24.34
C PHE A 371 1.47 12.86 23.30
N LYS A 372 1.75 11.63 23.74
CA LYS A 372 2.13 10.51 22.85
C LYS A 372 0.94 9.82 22.13
N LYS A 373 -0.24 9.70 22.78
CA LYS A 373 -1.41 8.99 22.20
C LYS A 373 -2.40 9.91 21.46
N LYS A 374 -2.63 11.12 21.96
CA LYS A 374 -3.47 12.16 21.34
C LYS A 374 -2.61 13.39 21.13
N ILE A 375 -2.07 13.60 19.94
CA ILE A 375 -1.04 14.60 19.70
C ILE A 375 -1.62 16.00 19.95
N GLY A 376 -1.27 16.58 21.09
CA GLY A 376 -1.52 17.99 21.38
C GLY A 376 -0.39 18.81 20.80
N VAL A 377 -0.67 19.78 19.93
CA VAL A 377 0.34 20.63 19.31
C VAL A 377 0.13 22.05 19.79
N ILE A 378 1.16 22.66 20.36
CA ILE A 378 1.21 24.10 20.56
C ILE A 378 2.26 24.65 19.61
N SER A 379 1.87 25.59 18.76
CA SER A 379 2.77 26.32 17.87
C SER A 379 2.58 27.82 18.06
N TRP A 380 3.70 28.51 18.19
CA TRP A 380 3.77 29.96 18.26
C TRP A 380 4.70 30.45 17.16
N SER A 381 4.24 31.40 16.36
CA SER A 381 5.09 32.18 15.45
C SER A 381 5.10 33.63 15.91
N SER A 382 6.30 34.21 15.97
CA SER A 382 6.49 35.64 16.25
C SER A 382 5.93 36.53 15.15
N GLY A 383 5.71 36.00 13.94
CA GLY A 383 5.62 36.79 12.72
C GLY A 383 6.95 37.46 12.41
N VAL A 384 6.94 38.41 11.47
CA VAL A 384 8.16 39.14 11.11
C VAL A 384 8.58 40.06 12.26
N VAL A 385 9.77 39.82 12.79
CA VAL A 385 10.42 40.66 13.81
C VAL A 385 11.28 41.70 13.12
N ASN A 386 10.96 42.97 13.37
CA ASN A 386 11.77 44.10 12.89
C ASN A 386 13.09 44.20 13.65
N TRP A 387 14.11 44.74 12.98
CA TRP A 387 15.38 45.02 13.64
C TRP A 387 15.20 46.05 14.75
N PRO A 388 15.89 45.89 15.89
CA PRO A 388 15.97 46.92 16.91
C PRO A 388 16.58 48.22 16.36
N GLU A 389 16.04 49.37 16.78
CA GLU A 389 16.47 50.69 16.28
C GLU A 389 17.98 50.95 16.43
N PHE A 390 18.60 50.44 17.50
CA PHE A 390 20.03 50.60 17.74
C PHE A 390 20.91 49.81 16.75
N LEU A 391 20.37 48.78 16.10
CA LEU A 391 21.04 47.98 15.08
C LEU A 391 20.86 48.56 13.67
N HIS A 392 19.94 49.52 13.48
CA HIS A 392 19.73 50.16 12.18
C HIS A 392 21.02 50.83 11.66
N GLY A 393 21.87 51.37 12.55
CA GLY A 393 23.15 51.97 12.18
C GLY A 393 24.23 50.99 11.72
N TRP A 394 24.03 49.68 11.91
CA TRP A 394 24.94 48.65 11.38
C TRP A 394 24.69 48.37 9.89
N PHE A 395 23.57 48.83 9.35
CA PHE A 395 23.21 48.70 7.95
C PHE A 395 23.35 50.07 7.28
N PRO A 396 24.26 50.24 6.30
CA PRO A 396 24.35 51.49 5.56
C PRO A 396 23.02 51.73 4.81
N SER A 397 22.42 52.91 4.95
CA SER A 397 21.22 53.30 4.19
C SER A 397 21.61 53.48 2.71
N LEU A 398 21.54 52.41 1.94
CA LEU A 398 21.97 52.35 0.54
C LEU A 398 20.92 52.98 -0.39
N GLY A 399 20.73 54.30 -0.28
CA GLY A 399 19.90 55.09 -1.18
C GLY A 399 18.39 54.96 -0.99
N MET A 400 17.91 54.16 -0.03
CA MET A 400 16.50 54.05 0.34
C MET A 400 16.20 54.73 1.68
N GLY A 401 14.98 55.25 1.83
CA GLY A 401 14.51 55.76 3.12
C GLY A 401 14.46 54.64 4.16
N ILE A 402 14.78 54.95 5.42
CA ILE A 402 14.82 53.98 6.53
C ILE A 402 13.52 53.18 6.60
N GLN A 403 12.36 53.84 6.48
CA GLN A 403 11.05 53.18 6.49
C GLN A 403 10.84 52.18 5.33
N SER A 404 11.36 52.48 4.13
CA SER A 404 11.28 51.59 2.97
C SER A 404 12.32 50.46 2.99
N ALA A 405 13.47 50.66 3.66
CA ALA A 405 14.49 49.63 3.82
C ALA A 405 14.05 48.53 4.82
N PHE A 406 13.18 48.90 5.77
CA PHE A 406 12.61 47.99 6.78
C PHE A 406 11.14 47.62 6.51
N SER A 407 10.54 48.03 5.40
CA SER A 407 9.17 47.60 5.05
C SER A 407 9.18 46.13 4.60
N SER A 408 8.83 45.23 5.52
CA SER A 408 8.80 43.79 5.28
C SER A 408 7.43 43.31 4.78
N ALA A 409 7.39 42.05 4.31
CA ALA A 409 6.14 41.31 4.16
C ALA A 409 5.39 41.28 5.51
N ASN A 410 4.08 41.51 5.46
CA ASN A 410 3.24 41.60 6.66
C ASN A 410 2.79 40.19 7.11
N GLU A 411 3.73 39.33 7.51
CA GLU A 411 3.38 38.08 8.20
C GLU A 411 3.21 38.39 9.69
N VAL A 412 1.96 38.32 10.13
CA VAL A 412 1.59 38.62 11.51
C VAL A 412 1.81 37.38 12.38
N GLY A 413 2.30 37.58 13.60
CA GLY A 413 2.46 36.50 14.57
C GLY A 413 1.14 35.80 14.88
N HIS A 414 1.20 34.49 15.11
CA HIS A 414 0.03 33.69 15.44
C HIS A 414 0.37 32.63 16.49
N LEU A 415 -0.61 32.32 17.34
CA LEU A 415 -0.58 31.22 18.29
C LEU A 415 -1.63 30.19 17.85
N GLN A 416 -1.22 28.94 17.71
CA GLN A 416 -2.09 27.83 17.41
C GLN A 416 -1.98 26.77 18.50
N ILE A 417 -3.13 26.33 18.99
CA ILE A 417 -3.26 25.24 19.96
C ILE A 417 -4.16 24.19 19.34
N GLY A 418 -3.66 22.96 19.25
CA GLY A 418 -4.31 21.86 18.56
C GLY A 418 -4.41 20.61 19.40
N LEU A 419 -5.51 19.88 19.26
CA LEU A 419 -5.64 18.49 19.68
C LEU A 419 -5.94 17.64 18.45
N ILE A 420 -5.03 16.71 18.15
CA ILE A 420 -5.14 15.77 17.04
C ILE A 420 -5.25 14.37 17.63
N ALA A 421 -6.38 13.71 17.39
CA ALA A 421 -6.56 12.29 17.63
C ALA A 421 -6.50 11.57 16.27
N PRO A 422 -5.33 11.07 15.85
CA PRO A 422 -5.19 10.37 14.57
C PRO A 422 -5.94 9.03 14.60
N ALA A 423 -6.27 8.53 13.41
CA ALA A 423 -6.78 7.18 13.22
C ALA A 423 -5.79 6.15 13.81
N ALA A 424 -6.25 5.23 14.65
CA ALA A 424 -5.37 4.24 15.28
C ALA A 424 -4.81 3.29 14.21
N SER A 425 -3.50 3.05 14.24
CA SER A 425 -2.88 2.07 13.33
C SER A 425 -3.23 0.64 13.79
N PRO A 426 -3.49 -0.30 12.85
CA PRO A 426 -3.89 -1.66 13.21
C PRO A 426 -2.81 -2.43 14.00
N GLN A 427 -1.53 -2.06 13.90
CA GLN A 427 -0.45 -2.68 14.68
C GLN A 427 -0.58 -2.45 16.19
N ALA A 428 -1.01 -1.25 16.61
CA ALA A 428 -1.21 -0.94 18.02
C ALA A 428 -2.42 -1.66 18.64
N ALA A 429 -3.33 -2.19 17.81
CA ALA A 429 -4.44 -3.02 18.26
C ALA A 429 -4.02 -4.49 18.47
N MET A 430 -3.05 -5.00 17.70
CA MET A 430 -2.56 -6.39 17.84
C MET A 430 -1.61 -6.58 19.04
N GLU A 431 -0.82 -5.56 19.41
CA GLU A 431 0.09 -5.65 20.57
C GLU A 431 -0.63 -5.77 21.93
N VAL A 432 -1.93 -5.46 22.00
CA VAL A 432 -2.72 -5.57 23.24
C VAL A 432 -3.25 -7.00 23.46
N ASP A 433 -3.27 -7.84 22.41
CA ASP A 433 -3.92 -9.16 22.43
C ASP A 433 -2.98 -10.34 22.74
N GLU A 434 -1.65 -10.16 22.79
CA GLU A 434 -0.74 -11.30 23.06
C GLU A 434 -0.79 -11.78 24.52
N ASP A 435 -1.27 -10.97 25.47
CA ASP A 435 -1.28 -11.32 26.89
C ASP A 435 -2.55 -12.06 27.37
N GLU A 436 -3.60 -12.18 26.54
CA GLU A 436 -4.88 -12.80 26.96
C GLU A 436 -5.33 -14.03 26.13
N ALA A 437 -4.53 -14.51 25.18
CA ALA A 437 -4.93 -15.57 24.24
C ALA A 437 -4.67 -17.02 24.72
N GLU A 438 -4.53 -17.27 26.02
CA GLU A 438 -4.49 -18.62 26.59
C GLU A 438 -5.54 -18.75 27.69
N THR A 439 -6.79 -19.07 27.35
CA THR A 439 -7.72 -19.98 28.08
C THR A 439 -9.19 -19.69 27.72
N SER A 440 -9.78 -20.43 26.77
CA SER A 440 -11.20 -20.84 26.79
C SER A 440 -11.57 -21.55 25.47
N GLY A 441 -12.34 -22.63 25.57
CA GLY A 441 -12.82 -23.43 24.45
C GLY A 441 -14.19 -22.98 23.94
N ASP A 442 -14.40 -23.19 22.63
CA ASP A 442 -15.63 -23.43 21.85
C ASP A 442 -16.94 -22.64 22.13
N PHE A 443 -16.98 -21.62 23.00
CA PHE A 443 -18.21 -20.86 23.32
C PHE A 443 -18.11 -19.32 23.19
N GLU A 444 -17.02 -18.76 22.67
CA GLU A 444 -16.77 -17.29 22.68
C GLU A 444 -16.63 -16.60 21.31
N ASP A 445 -17.08 -17.20 20.20
CA ASP A 445 -16.94 -16.57 18.87
C ASP A 445 -17.70 -15.23 18.74
N ASP A 446 -18.92 -15.12 19.26
CA ASP A 446 -19.76 -13.92 19.07
C ASP A 446 -19.24 -12.69 19.83
N HIS A 447 -18.67 -12.88 21.03
CA HIS A 447 -18.10 -11.79 21.82
C HIS A 447 -16.77 -11.30 21.24
N GLN A 448 -15.92 -12.21 20.74
CA GLN A 448 -14.66 -11.86 20.08
C GLN A 448 -14.89 -11.14 18.74
N HIS A 449 -15.96 -11.48 18.00
CA HIS A 449 -16.32 -10.77 16.78
C HIS A 449 -16.82 -9.34 17.05
N ALA A 450 -17.58 -9.12 18.13
CA ALA A 450 -18.08 -7.80 18.50
C ALA A 450 -16.97 -6.85 18.96
N THR A 451 -16.02 -7.34 19.79
CA THR A 451 -14.86 -6.56 20.25
C THR A 451 -13.92 -6.20 19.10
N LYS A 452 -13.60 -7.18 18.23
CA LYS A 452 -12.82 -6.94 17.00
C LYS A 452 -13.49 -5.90 16.10
N LYS A 453 -14.80 -5.98 15.89
CA LYS A 453 -15.54 -5.01 15.06
C LYS A 453 -15.51 -3.60 15.65
N HIS A 454 -15.67 -3.46 16.97
CA HIS A 454 -15.63 -2.17 17.66
C HIS A 454 -14.24 -1.53 17.63
N GLN A 455 -13.17 -2.31 17.82
CA GLN A 455 -11.79 -1.82 17.70
C GLN A 455 -11.46 -1.39 16.26
N VAL A 456 -11.92 -2.15 15.28
CA VAL A 456 -11.80 -1.83 13.84
C VAL A 456 -12.53 -0.52 13.53
N ASP A 457 -13.75 -0.30 14.05
CA ASP A 457 -14.47 0.97 13.89
C ASP A 457 -13.74 2.16 14.54
N GLN A 458 -13.12 1.99 15.71
CA GLN A 458 -12.31 3.03 16.35
C GLN A 458 -11.02 3.36 15.57
N SER A 459 -10.42 2.37 14.92
CA SER A 459 -9.22 2.57 14.08
C SER A 459 -9.49 3.43 12.83
N ALA A 460 -10.75 3.60 12.46
CA ALA A 460 -11.16 4.31 11.25
C ALA A 460 -11.56 5.79 11.49
N GLU A 461 -11.57 6.27 12.73
CA GLU A 461 -11.99 7.63 13.10
C GLU A 461 -10.79 8.53 13.43
N ALA A 462 -10.82 9.78 12.99
CA ALA A 462 -9.83 10.80 13.35
C ALA A 462 -10.52 12.14 13.65
N TRP A 463 -10.05 12.79 14.72
CA TRP A 463 -10.53 14.10 15.17
C TRP A 463 -9.38 15.09 15.20
N GLU A 464 -9.62 16.30 14.72
CA GLU A 464 -8.67 17.39 14.71
C GLU A 464 -9.40 18.64 15.19
N SER A 465 -8.87 19.31 16.22
CA SER A 465 -9.38 20.59 16.67
C SER A 465 -8.22 21.55 16.83
N HIS A 466 -8.30 22.71 16.21
CA HIS A 466 -7.28 23.76 16.30
C HIS A 466 -7.93 25.10 16.60
N LEU A 467 -7.41 25.77 17.62
CA LEU A 467 -7.66 27.18 17.85
C LEU A 467 -6.45 27.96 17.34
N GLN A 468 -6.65 28.83 16.36
CA GLN A 468 -5.64 29.75 15.86
C GLN A 468 -6.03 31.17 16.23
N VAL A 469 -5.10 31.93 16.82
CA VAL A 469 -5.29 33.33 17.21
C VAL A 469 -4.14 34.15 16.63
N SER A 470 -4.46 35.25 15.98
CA SER A 470 -3.52 36.25 15.47
C SER A 470 -4.05 37.65 15.77
N PRO A 471 -3.20 38.70 15.75
CA PRO A 471 -3.64 40.08 15.85
C PRO A 471 -4.68 40.50 14.78
N GLY A 472 -4.71 39.81 13.63
CA GLY A 472 -5.66 40.06 12.55
C GLY A 472 -6.98 39.28 12.66
N GLY A 473 -7.14 38.45 13.70
CA GLY A 473 -8.32 37.60 13.88
C GLY A 473 -7.96 36.19 14.36
N GLY A 474 -8.98 35.37 14.58
CA GLY A 474 -8.82 34.02 15.09
C GLY A 474 -9.88 33.09 14.51
N ALA A 475 -9.57 31.80 14.52
CA ALA A 475 -10.44 30.77 14.01
C ALA A 475 -10.39 29.51 14.87
N LEU A 476 -11.55 28.93 15.14
CA LEU A 476 -11.71 27.58 15.65
C LEU A 476 -11.96 26.65 14.46
N VAL A 477 -11.04 25.73 14.21
CA VAL A 477 -11.14 24.70 13.18
C VAL A 477 -11.44 23.36 13.86
N LEU A 478 -12.55 22.73 13.47
CA LEU A 478 -12.92 21.38 13.86
C LEU A 478 -12.95 20.51 12.61
N LYS A 479 -12.20 19.42 12.59
CA LYS A 479 -12.31 18.39 11.55
C LYS A 479 -12.58 17.04 12.17
N TYR A 480 -13.48 16.31 11.54
CA TYR A 480 -13.79 14.94 11.84
C TYR A 480 -13.67 14.14 10.56
N SER A 481 -13.04 12.97 10.62
CA SER A 481 -13.02 12.07 9.48
C SER A 481 -13.24 10.63 9.91
N ARG A 482 -13.95 9.88 9.08
CA ARG A 482 -14.27 8.47 9.32
C ARG A 482 -14.39 7.71 8.01
N ASN A 483 -13.99 6.43 8.03
CA ASN A 483 -14.27 5.54 6.91
C ASN A 483 -15.65 4.90 7.03
N LEU A 484 -16.42 4.99 5.95
CA LEU A 484 -17.74 4.39 5.79
C LEU A 484 -17.65 3.16 4.89
N PHE A 485 -18.54 2.20 5.12
CA PHE A 485 -18.74 0.98 4.33
C PHE A 485 -17.62 -0.08 4.37
N SER A 486 -16.49 0.21 5.01
CA SER A 486 -15.45 -0.76 5.36
C SER A 486 -14.94 -0.41 6.76
N GLY A 487 -14.73 -1.43 7.60
CA GLY A 487 -14.10 -1.24 8.91
C GLY A 487 -12.60 -0.95 8.80
N LYS A 488 -11.98 -1.25 7.66
CA LYS A 488 -10.53 -1.02 7.48
C LYS A 488 -10.25 0.45 7.12
N PRO A 489 -9.15 1.03 7.61
CA PRO A 489 -8.78 2.40 7.28
C PRO A 489 -8.56 2.59 5.77
N ALA A 490 -9.26 3.54 5.15
CA ALA A 490 -9.17 3.82 3.70
C ALA A 490 -7.81 4.39 3.27
N ASP A 491 -7.07 4.95 4.23
CA ASP A 491 -5.73 5.51 4.06
C ASP A 491 -4.64 4.62 4.65
N ASP A 492 -4.83 3.30 4.61
CA ASP A 492 -3.69 2.40 4.79
C ASP A 492 -2.61 2.86 3.79
N PRO A 493 -1.42 3.27 4.27
CA PRO A 493 -0.33 3.61 3.37
C PRO A 493 -0.11 2.40 2.46
N VAL A 494 0.25 2.63 1.20
CA VAL A 494 0.64 1.54 0.31
C VAL A 494 1.73 0.77 1.04
N LYS A 495 1.40 -0.42 1.55
CA LYS A 495 2.37 -1.24 2.27
C LYS A 495 3.37 -1.67 1.22
N THR A 496 4.64 -1.53 1.57
CA THR A 496 5.70 -2.07 0.73
C THR A 496 5.53 -3.57 0.69
N GLU A 497 5.52 -4.16 -0.50
CA GLU A 497 5.51 -5.60 -0.66
C GLU A 497 6.79 -6.23 -0.09
N TRP A 498 7.88 -5.45 0.02
CA TRP A 498 9.13 -5.89 0.60
C TRP A 498 9.34 -5.38 2.03
N SER A 499 9.59 -6.30 2.96
CA SER A 499 10.00 -5.99 4.33
C SER A 499 11.37 -6.59 4.66
N SER A 500 11.87 -6.32 5.87
CA SER A 500 13.09 -6.98 6.38
C SER A 500 12.91 -8.48 6.61
N GLU A 501 11.67 -8.97 6.69
CA GLU A 501 11.38 -10.38 6.93
C GLU A 501 11.25 -11.17 5.62
N GLY A 502 10.69 -10.54 4.57
CA GLY A 502 10.44 -11.20 3.27
C GLY A 502 9.55 -10.39 2.33
N TYR A 503 8.99 -11.09 1.34
CA TYR A 503 8.03 -10.56 0.37
C TYR A 503 6.60 -10.89 0.82
N PHE A 504 5.75 -9.89 0.86
CA PHE A 504 4.35 -9.95 1.27
C PHE A 504 3.51 -9.31 0.16
N PRO A 505 2.96 -10.10 -0.77
CA PRO A 505 2.20 -9.54 -1.89
C PRO A 505 1.00 -8.76 -1.35
N MET A 506 0.72 -7.60 -1.96
CA MET A 506 -0.45 -6.82 -1.60
C MET A 506 -1.73 -7.63 -1.88
N PRO A 507 -2.70 -7.65 -0.96
CA PRO A 507 -3.97 -8.31 -1.21
C PRO A 507 -4.61 -7.69 -2.46
N THR A 508 -5.18 -8.54 -3.31
CA THR A 508 -5.86 -8.10 -4.52
C THR A 508 -7.01 -7.15 -4.16
N MET A 509 -7.28 -6.18 -5.03
CA MET A 509 -8.20 -5.05 -4.78
C MET A 509 -9.69 -5.41 -4.60
N ASP A 510 -10.01 -6.67 -4.32
CA ASP A 510 -11.37 -7.22 -4.25
C ASP A 510 -12.11 -6.88 -2.93
N GLU A 511 -11.44 -6.17 -2.01
CA GLU A 511 -12.04 -5.66 -0.78
C GLU A 511 -13.03 -4.50 -1.03
N ALA A 512 -14.04 -4.38 -0.15
CA ALA A 512 -15.05 -3.33 -0.23
C ALA A 512 -14.40 -1.94 -0.16
N ARG A 513 -14.53 -1.16 -1.25
CA ARG A 513 -13.97 0.19 -1.37
C ARG A 513 -14.59 1.13 -0.34
N ALA A 514 -13.83 1.45 0.70
CA ALA A 514 -14.21 2.40 1.75
C ALA A 514 -14.40 3.81 1.19
N VAL A 515 -15.33 4.57 1.76
CA VAL A 515 -15.47 6.01 1.51
C VAL A 515 -15.01 6.74 2.77
N ARG A 516 -13.96 7.55 2.67
CA ARG A 516 -13.51 8.44 3.74
C ARG A 516 -14.40 9.69 3.74
N LEU A 517 -15.24 9.81 4.76
CA LEU A 517 -16.00 11.02 5.05
C LEU A 517 -15.10 11.98 5.83
N GLU A 518 -15.03 13.23 5.40
CA GLU A 518 -14.32 14.34 6.03
C GLU A 518 -15.33 15.45 6.26
N LEU A 519 -15.54 15.83 7.52
CA LEU A 519 -16.31 16.99 7.95
C LEU A 519 -15.31 18.03 8.44
N SER A 520 -15.43 19.27 7.99
CA SER A 520 -14.66 20.40 8.52
C SER A 520 -15.60 21.55 8.85
N ALA A 521 -15.46 22.16 10.00
CA ALA A 521 -16.13 23.41 10.37
C ALA A 521 -15.08 24.41 10.83
N ILE A 522 -15.17 25.64 10.34
CA ILE A 522 -14.30 26.75 10.71
C ILE A 522 -15.20 27.89 11.18
N ALA A 523 -15.08 28.24 12.46
CA ALA A 523 -15.74 29.39 13.06
C ALA A 523 -14.71 30.49 13.28
N SER A 524 -14.86 31.59 12.54
CA SER A 524 -13.99 32.77 12.68
C SER A 524 -14.46 33.67 13.81
N LEU A 525 -13.57 34.52 14.34
CA LEU A 525 -13.93 35.53 15.36
C LEU A 525 -14.96 36.54 14.85
N ASP A 526 -15.02 36.75 13.52
CA ASP A 526 -16.02 37.60 12.86
C ASP A 526 -17.43 36.97 12.83
N MET A 527 -17.64 35.85 13.55
CA MET A 527 -18.85 35.04 13.58
C MET A 527 -19.25 34.43 12.22
N SER A 528 -18.36 34.47 11.22
CA SER A 528 -18.53 33.68 10.00
C SER A 528 -18.30 32.20 10.30
N LEU A 529 -19.26 31.37 9.87
CA LEU A 529 -19.18 29.92 9.94
C LEU A 529 -19.05 29.37 8.53
N SER A 530 -17.93 28.71 8.25
CA SER A 530 -17.78 27.89 7.05
C SER A 530 -17.73 26.42 7.43
N TRP A 531 -18.32 25.57 6.61
CA TRP A 531 -18.29 24.13 6.82
C TRP A 531 -18.18 23.41 5.48
N THR A 532 -17.54 22.25 5.48
CA THR A 532 -17.43 21.40 4.30
C THR A 532 -17.59 19.94 4.69
N ILE A 533 -18.27 19.19 3.84
CA ILE A 533 -18.51 17.75 3.94
C ILE A 533 -17.95 17.15 2.66
N LYS A 534 -16.92 16.31 2.76
CA LYS A 534 -16.24 15.72 1.61
C LYS A 534 -16.17 14.20 1.77
N GLY A 535 -16.56 13.48 0.74
CA GLY A 535 -16.38 12.03 0.62
C GLY A 535 -15.27 11.73 -0.36
N ILE A 536 -14.25 10.97 0.03
CA ILE A 536 -13.15 10.53 -0.83
C ILE A 536 -13.16 9.01 -0.91
N ARG A 537 -13.07 8.46 -2.11
CA ARG A 537 -13.05 7.02 -2.38
C ARG A 537 -11.88 6.65 -3.28
N ARG A 538 -11.19 5.57 -2.93
CA ARG A 538 -10.20 4.93 -3.83
C ARG A 538 -10.95 4.09 -4.87
N VAL A 539 -10.75 4.40 -6.16
CA VAL A 539 -11.45 3.77 -7.29
C VAL A 539 -10.53 2.85 -8.11
N GLY A 540 -9.21 3.06 -8.02
CA GLY A 540 -8.19 2.17 -8.55
C GLY A 540 -6.96 2.16 -7.65
N GLU A 541 -5.90 1.46 -8.06
CA GLU A 541 -4.67 1.30 -7.27
C GLU A 541 -4.07 2.65 -6.87
N TYR A 542 -3.99 3.59 -7.83
CA TYR A 542 -3.43 4.91 -7.59
C TYR A 542 -4.43 6.05 -7.72
N THR A 543 -5.71 5.75 -8.00
CA THR A 543 -6.73 6.75 -8.31
C THR A 543 -7.74 6.90 -7.18
N ARG A 544 -7.92 8.14 -6.71
CA ARG A 544 -8.95 8.52 -5.74
C ARG A 544 -9.86 9.57 -6.35
N LEU A 545 -11.16 9.41 -6.15
CA LEU A 545 -12.19 10.37 -6.52
C LEU A 545 -12.84 10.87 -5.25
N GLY A 546 -13.15 12.15 -5.19
CA GLY A 546 -13.89 12.72 -4.08
C GLY A 546 -14.90 13.76 -4.51
N LEU A 547 -15.96 13.86 -3.73
CA LEU A 547 -17.05 14.80 -3.91
C LEU A 547 -17.27 15.49 -2.57
N GLY A 548 -17.38 16.81 -2.55
CA GLY A 548 -17.67 17.54 -1.32
C GLY A 548 -18.59 18.71 -1.54
N VAL A 549 -19.34 19.07 -0.51
CA VAL A 549 -20.24 20.22 -0.48
C VAL A 549 -19.87 21.05 0.73
N GLY A 550 -19.86 22.37 0.60
CA GLY A 550 -19.64 23.25 1.74
C GLY A 550 -20.12 24.66 1.52
N ILE A 551 -20.24 25.40 2.62
CA ILE A 551 -20.45 26.84 2.63
C ILE A 551 -19.12 27.51 2.94
N ALA A 552 -18.79 28.52 2.14
CA ALA A 552 -17.70 29.45 2.39
C ALA A 552 -18.18 30.89 2.16
N ASP A 553 -17.29 31.86 2.36
CA ASP A 553 -17.61 33.29 2.22
C ASP A 553 -18.19 33.68 0.84
N LYS A 554 -17.86 32.91 -0.21
CA LYS A 554 -18.39 33.13 -1.58
C LYS A 554 -19.77 32.52 -1.82
N GLY A 555 -20.27 31.73 -0.89
CA GLY A 555 -21.51 30.97 -0.97
C GLY A 555 -21.30 29.46 -0.92
N MET A 556 -22.27 28.72 -1.44
CA MET A 556 -22.30 27.26 -1.45
C MET A 556 -21.48 26.71 -2.62
N MET A 557 -20.55 25.82 -2.33
CA MET A 557 -19.65 25.21 -3.30
C MET A 557 -19.74 23.68 -3.30
N LEU A 558 -19.78 23.10 -4.49
CA LEU A 558 -19.59 21.67 -4.73
C LEU A 558 -18.19 21.46 -5.29
N THR A 559 -17.37 20.67 -4.61
CA THR A 559 -15.99 20.38 -5.01
C THR A 559 -15.90 18.95 -5.53
N VAL A 560 -15.50 18.80 -6.79
CA VAL A 560 -15.14 17.50 -7.36
C VAL A 560 -13.62 17.38 -7.35
N THR A 561 -13.09 16.29 -6.81
CA THR A 561 -11.66 16.05 -6.66
C THR A 561 -11.26 14.75 -7.32
N TRP A 562 -10.16 14.76 -8.08
CA TRP A 562 -9.56 13.57 -8.67
C TRP A 562 -8.07 13.57 -8.40
N ARG A 563 -7.58 12.50 -7.78
CA ARG A 563 -6.17 12.34 -7.42
C ARG A 563 -5.63 11.08 -8.05
N ARG A 564 -4.50 11.17 -8.76
CA ARG A 564 -3.80 10.01 -9.32
C ARG A 564 -2.30 10.23 -9.40
N LEU A 565 -1.49 9.32 -8.83
CA LEU A 565 -0.02 9.27 -9.02
C LEU A 565 0.66 10.65 -8.79
N GLY A 566 0.31 11.35 -7.71
CA GLY A 566 0.84 12.69 -7.41
C GLY A 566 0.17 13.86 -8.15
N GLN A 567 -0.73 13.61 -9.09
CA GLN A 567 -1.56 14.62 -9.74
C GLN A 567 -2.88 14.83 -8.98
N ASN A 568 -3.32 16.07 -8.80
CA ASN A 568 -4.59 16.43 -8.22
C ASN A 568 -5.35 17.39 -9.14
N ILE A 569 -6.60 17.07 -9.47
CA ILE A 569 -7.53 17.93 -10.20
C ILE A 569 -8.67 18.26 -9.27
N ASP A 570 -8.82 19.54 -8.92
CA ASP A 570 -9.87 20.05 -8.06
C ASP A 570 -10.78 21.02 -8.85
N ILE A 571 -12.07 20.73 -8.91
CA ILE A 571 -13.06 21.52 -9.64
C ILE A 571 -14.08 22.05 -8.62
N PRO A 572 -13.85 23.24 -8.04
CA PRO A 572 -14.85 23.92 -7.21
C PRO A 572 -15.94 24.55 -8.10
N ILE A 573 -17.17 24.18 -7.85
CA ILE A 573 -18.37 24.62 -8.56
C ILE A 573 -19.20 25.47 -7.59
N LEU A 574 -19.34 26.77 -7.85
CA LEU A 574 -20.25 27.64 -7.09
C LEU A 574 -21.69 27.32 -7.50
N ILE A 575 -22.51 26.87 -6.55
CA ILE A 575 -23.91 26.47 -6.78
C ILE A 575 -24.88 27.60 -6.42
N CYS A 576 -24.64 28.28 -5.31
CA CYS A 576 -25.50 29.36 -4.82
C CYS A 576 -24.61 30.45 -4.18
N PRO A 577 -24.77 31.74 -4.54
CA PRO A 577 -24.01 32.81 -3.93
C PRO A 577 -24.41 33.03 -2.46
N ALA A 578 -23.51 33.62 -1.67
CA ALA A 578 -23.72 33.79 -0.22
C ALA A 578 -25.01 34.56 0.14
N ASN A 579 -25.44 35.49 -0.72
CA ASN A 579 -26.60 36.34 -0.47
C ASN A 579 -27.95 35.61 -0.59
N GLU A 580 -27.98 34.48 -1.30
CA GLU A 580 -29.21 33.70 -1.60
C GLU A 580 -29.22 32.35 -0.86
N ALA A 581 -28.20 32.08 -0.04
CA ALA A 581 -28.00 30.81 0.62
C ALA A 581 -28.89 30.66 1.87
N THR A 582 -30.15 30.27 1.68
CA THR A 582 -31.08 29.95 2.77
C THR A 582 -30.73 28.60 3.42
N SER A 583 -31.15 28.40 4.68
CA SER A 583 -30.96 27.15 5.44
C SER A 583 -31.55 25.92 4.73
N GLY A 584 -32.70 26.06 4.06
CA GLY A 584 -33.34 25.01 3.25
C GLY A 584 -32.52 24.59 2.03
N ALA A 585 -32.07 25.56 1.22
CA ALA A 585 -31.19 25.31 0.07
C ALA A 585 -29.88 24.64 0.49
N THR A 586 -29.35 25.08 1.63
CA THR A 586 -28.16 24.54 2.27
C THR A 586 -28.32 23.06 2.62
N ALA A 587 -29.40 22.69 3.31
CA ALA A 587 -29.66 21.30 3.70
C ALA A 587 -29.85 20.39 2.48
N LEU A 588 -30.61 20.83 1.48
CA LEU A 588 -30.86 20.06 0.26
C LEU A 588 -29.57 19.82 -0.54
N THR A 589 -28.73 20.84 -0.69
CA THR A 589 -27.48 20.71 -1.45
C THR A 589 -26.44 19.88 -0.69
N ALA A 590 -26.47 19.86 0.64
CA ALA A 590 -25.65 18.97 1.45
C ALA A 590 -26.07 17.50 1.30
N VAL A 591 -27.37 17.22 1.24
CA VAL A 591 -27.92 15.85 1.25
C VAL A 591 -27.98 15.25 -0.16
N PHE A 592 -28.36 16.03 -1.16
CA PHE A 592 -28.64 15.54 -2.52
C PHE A 592 -27.46 14.82 -3.19
N PRO A 593 -26.22 15.35 -3.20
CA PRO A 593 -25.09 14.67 -3.83
C PRO A 593 -24.75 13.33 -3.15
N TRP A 594 -24.97 13.23 -1.83
CA TRP A 594 -24.78 12.00 -1.07
C TRP A 594 -25.88 10.98 -1.33
N LEU A 595 -27.15 11.41 -1.40
CA LEU A 595 -28.26 10.54 -1.80
C LEU A 595 -28.08 10.03 -3.23
N ALA A 596 -27.69 10.90 -4.17
CA ALA A 596 -27.39 10.53 -5.54
C ALA A 596 -26.24 9.52 -5.61
N TYR A 597 -25.17 9.74 -4.84
CA TYR A 597 -24.07 8.78 -4.72
C TYR A 597 -24.53 7.43 -4.16
N CYS A 598 -25.32 7.42 -3.08
CA CYS A 598 -25.88 6.19 -2.51
C CYS A 598 -26.78 5.46 -3.53
N ALA A 599 -27.63 6.17 -4.26
CA ALA A 599 -28.47 5.59 -5.30
C ALA A 599 -27.63 4.94 -6.41
N ILE A 600 -26.53 5.56 -6.84
CA ILE A 600 -25.61 4.98 -7.83
C ILE A 600 -24.84 3.78 -7.26
N GLU A 601 -24.34 3.88 -6.03
CA GLU A 601 -23.57 2.83 -5.38
C GLU A 601 -24.40 1.56 -5.16
N PHE A 602 -25.58 1.71 -4.56
CA PHE A 602 -26.46 0.58 -4.23
C PHE A 602 -27.31 0.14 -5.43
N GLY A 603 -27.68 1.05 -6.32
CA GLY A 603 -28.52 0.75 -7.49
C GLY A 603 -27.76 0.23 -8.70
N TYR A 604 -26.49 0.63 -8.90
CA TYR A 604 -25.73 0.28 -10.12
C TYR A 604 -24.37 -0.36 -9.84
N ILE A 605 -23.51 0.27 -9.04
CA ILE A 605 -22.11 -0.17 -8.85
C ILE A 605 -22.05 -1.53 -8.14
N ARG A 606 -22.63 -1.63 -6.93
CA ARG A 606 -22.58 -2.87 -6.13
C ARG A 606 -23.26 -4.06 -6.80
N PRO A 607 -24.46 -3.94 -7.42
CA PRO A 607 -25.06 -5.06 -8.16
C PRO A 607 -24.19 -5.53 -9.33
N ARG A 608 -23.54 -4.60 -10.05
CA ARG A 608 -22.65 -4.93 -11.16
C ARG A 608 -21.36 -5.61 -10.69
N ASP A 609 -20.78 -5.15 -9.59
CA ASP A 609 -19.60 -5.77 -8.99
C ASP A 609 -19.92 -7.16 -8.41
N ARG A 610 -21.07 -7.33 -7.75
CA ARG A 610 -21.58 -8.66 -7.37
C ARG A 610 -21.72 -9.58 -8.58
N LYS A 611 -22.26 -9.08 -9.70
CA LYS A 611 -22.40 -9.86 -10.95
C LYS A 611 -21.03 -10.24 -11.53
N LYS A 612 -20.06 -9.31 -11.54
CA LYS A 612 -18.68 -9.59 -11.98
C LYS A 612 -18.01 -10.64 -11.10
N ARG A 613 -18.06 -10.47 -9.77
CA ARG A 613 -17.50 -11.45 -8.81
C ARG A 613 -18.11 -12.83 -9.00
N ARG A 614 -19.43 -12.92 -9.19
CA ARG A 614 -20.12 -14.17 -9.54
C ARG A 614 -19.63 -14.76 -10.87
N GLN A 615 -19.43 -13.93 -11.89
CA GLN A 615 -18.92 -14.37 -13.20
C GLN A 615 -17.47 -14.83 -13.14
N GLU A 616 -16.61 -14.14 -12.39
CA GLU A 616 -15.21 -14.49 -12.19
C GLU A 616 -15.06 -15.76 -11.36
N ALA A 617 -15.80 -15.89 -10.26
CA ALA A 617 -15.87 -17.12 -9.48
C ALA A 617 -16.38 -18.30 -10.34
N ALA A 618 -17.44 -18.10 -11.12
CA ALA A 618 -17.95 -19.12 -12.03
C ALA A 618 -16.95 -19.47 -13.15
N ARG A 619 -16.20 -18.48 -13.67
CA ARG A 619 -15.15 -18.71 -14.67
C ARG A 619 -13.99 -19.50 -14.07
N ARG A 620 -13.48 -19.10 -12.91
CA ARG A 620 -12.42 -19.82 -12.19
C ARG A 620 -12.86 -21.24 -11.86
N HIS A 621 -14.08 -21.44 -11.36
CA HIS A 621 -14.61 -22.78 -11.11
C HIS A 621 -14.70 -23.63 -12.38
N ARG A 622 -15.08 -23.04 -13.53
CA ARG A 622 -15.06 -23.74 -14.83
C ARG A 622 -13.64 -24.07 -15.30
N GLU A 623 -12.68 -23.17 -15.11
CA GLU A 623 -11.27 -23.40 -15.44
C GLU A 623 -10.68 -24.52 -14.56
N LEU A 624 -10.90 -24.49 -13.25
CA LEU A 624 -10.52 -25.56 -12.32
C LEU A 624 -11.14 -26.91 -12.73
N LYS A 625 -12.44 -26.93 -13.06
CA LYS A 625 -13.12 -28.16 -13.50
C LYS A 625 -12.53 -28.71 -14.81
N LYS A 626 -12.04 -27.86 -15.71
CA LYS A 626 -11.34 -28.28 -16.94
C LYS A 626 -9.97 -28.86 -16.65
N LEU A 627 -9.26 -28.35 -15.64
CA LEU A 627 -7.92 -28.82 -15.26
C LEU A 627 -7.96 -30.13 -14.45
N LEU A 628 -9.05 -30.42 -13.75
CA LEU A 628 -9.20 -31.65 -12.95
C LEU A 628 -8.85 -32.96 -13.68
N PRO A 629 -9.39 -33.28 -14.87
CA PRO A 629 -9.04 -34.53 -15.57
C PRO A 629 -7.55 -34.58 -15.91
N GLN A 630 -6.97 -33.46 -16.37
CA GLN A 630 -5.55 -33.37 -16.67
C GLN A 630 -4.69 -33.62 -15.42
N LYS A 631 -5.02 -32.99 -14.29
CA LYS A 631 -4.31 -33.19 -13.02
C LYS A 631 -4.46 -34.61 -12.47
N ARG A 632 -5.62 -35.23 -12.68
CA ARG A 632 -5.84 -36.64 -12.36
C ARG A 632 -4.95 -37.55 -13.21
N GLU A 633 -4.88 -37.31 -14.52
CA GLU A 633 -4.01 -38.07 -15.43
C GLU A 633 -2.52 -37.89 -15.08
N GLU A 634 -2.07 -36.66 -14.82
CA GLU A 634 -0.70 -36.35 -14.36
C GLU A 634 -0.36 -37.10 -13.06
N SER A 635 -1.29 -37.13 -12.10
CA SER A 635 -1.15 -37.85 -10.84
C SER A 635 -1.07 -39.37 -11.06
N LEU A 636 -1.94 -39.94 -11.91
CA LEU A 636 -1.92 -41.37 -12.23
C LEU A 636 -0.62 -41.79 -12.93
N GLN A 637 -0.14 -40.99 -13.88
CA GLN A 637 1.14 -41.23 -14.55
C GLN A 637 2.31 -41.16 -13.55
N ALA A 638 2.31 -40.19 -12.63
CA ALA A 638 3.33 -40.10 -11.59
C ALA A 638 3.28 -41.31 -10.64
N ILE A 639 2.09 -41.80 -10.27
CA ILE A 639 1.92 -43.02 -9.48
C ILE A 639 2.52 -44.22 -10.21
N GLU A 640 2.20 -44.39 -11.50
CA GLU A 640 2.71 -45.49 -12.33
C GLU A 640 4.24 -45.47 -12.39
N LEU A 641 4.84 -44.29 -12.62
CA LEU A 641 6.30 -44.08 -12.65
C LEU A 641 7.00 -44.46 -11.34
N MET A 642 6.34 -44.27 -10.19
CA MET A 642 6.91 -44.56 -8.87
C MET A 642 6.67 -45.99 -8.38
N THR A 643 5.68 -46.69 -8.94
CA THR A 643 5.11 -47.92 -8.36
C THR A 643 6.18 -49.00 -8.10
N GLU A 644 6.95 -49.37 -9.13
CA GLU A 644 7.94 -50.45 -9.04
C GLU A 644 9.01 -50.17 -7.97
N GLN A 645 9.47 -48.93 -7.88
CA GLN A 645 10.50 -48.54 -6.93
C GLN A 645 9.99 -48.48 -5.50
N VAL A 646 8.79 -47.94 -5.30
CA VAL A 646 8.15 -47.84 -3.98
C VAL A 646 7.87 -49.23 -3.43
N GLN A 647 7.37 -50.15 -4.25
CA GLN A 647 7.16 -51.55 -3.86
C GLN A 647 8.46 -52.24 -3.42
N ARG A 648 9.54 -52.06 -4.19
CA ARG A 648 10.88 -52.58 -3.79
C ARG A 648 11.37 -51.99 -2.48
N ARG A 649 11.09 -50.70 -2.22
CA ARG A 649 11.46 -50.03 -0.98
C ARG A 649 10.64 -50.55 0.20
N GLN A 650 9.33 -50.66 0.04
CA GLN A 650 8.45 -51.23 1.05
C GLN A 650 8.82 -52.67 1.40
N GLY A 651 9.16 -53.52 0.42
CA GLY A 651 9.61 -54.89 0.69
C GLY A 651 10.91 -54.96 1.51
N ARG A 652 11.81 -53.97 1.36
CA ARG A 652 12.99 -53.85 2.22
C ARG A 652 12.64 -53.38 3.62
N GLU A 653 11.74 -52.42 3.76
CA GLU A 653 11.25 -51.97 5.07
C GLU A 653 10.49 -53.10 5.78
N GLU A 654 9.70 -53.89 5.06
CA GLU A 654 9.00 -55.08 5.59
C GLU A 654 9.95 -56.14 6.11
N ALA A 655 11.04 -56.42 5.38
CA ALA A 655 12.08 -57.33 5.85
C ALA A 655 12.80 -56.85 7.13
N HIS A 656 12.72 -55.56 7.47
CA HIS A 656 13.34 -54.95 8.64
C HIS A 656 12.31 -54.46 9.68
N ASP A 657 11.06 -54.95 9.64
CA ASP A 657 9.98 -54.53 10.54
C ASP A 657 9.74 -53.00 10.59
N GLY A 658 10.07 -52.33 9.47
CA GLY A 658 9.96 -50.89 9.28
C GLY A 658 8.53 -50.41 9.04
N LEU A 659 8.41 -49.17 8.57
CA LEU A 659 7.13 -48.51 8.32
C LEU A 659 6.61 -48.86 6.92
N ILE A 660 5.45 -49.51 6.83
CA ILE A 660 4.81 -49.89 5.57
C ILE A 660 3.44 -49.21 5.49
N ILE A 661 3.16 -48.55 4.37
CA ILE A 661 1.84 -47.95 4.12
C ILE A 661 0.95 -49.01 3.47
N LEU A 662 -0.14 -49.37 4.14
CA LEU A 662 -1.11 -50.35 3.65
C LEU A 662 -2.13 -49.71 2.71
N LYS A 663 -2.60 -48.52 3.07
CA LYS A 663 -3.58 -47.75 2.30
C LYS A 663 -3.47 -46.28 2.65
N ALA A 664 -3.68 -45.39 1.68
CA ALA A 664 -3.87 -43.98 1.95
C ALA A 664 -4.90 -43.35 1.00
N GLU A 665 -5.73 -42.48 1.55
CA GLU A 665 -6.85 -41.85 0.86
C GLU A 665 -6.83 -40.34 1.10
N TYR A 666 -6.97 -39.56 0.03
CA TYR A 666 -6.99 -38.09 0.10
C TYR A 666 -8.20 -37.52 -0.62
N GLY A 667 -8.95 -36.63 0.04
CA GLY A 667 -10.05 -35.92 -0.59
C GLY A 667 -11.10 -35.37 0.38
N TYR A 668 -12.27 -35.02 -0.18
CA TYR A 668 -13.41 -34.56 0.59
C TYR A 668 -14.23 -35.74 1.08
N ILE A 669 -14.46 -35.77 2.40
CA ILE A 669 -15.26 -36.78 3.07
C ILE A 669 -16.36 -36.05 3.83
N PRO A 670 -17.64 -36.23 3.48
CA PRO A 670 -18.72 -35.55 4.15
C PRO A 670 -18.79 -35.97 5.63
N PRO A 671 -19.09 -35.03 6.55
CA PRO A 671 -19.20 -35.33 7.97
C PRO A 671 -20.39 -36.26 8.24
N THR A 672 -20.17 -37.36 8.97
CA THR A 672 -21.21 -38.35 9.31
C THR A 672 -22.35 -37.78 10.16
N ASN A 673 -22.08 -36.77 10.98
CA ASN A 673 -23.03 -36.23 11.97
C ASN A 673 -23.71 -34.91 11.54
N LYS A 674 -23.39 -34.35 10.36
CA LYS A 674 -23.98 -33.09 9.88
C LYS A 674 -24.55 -33.28 8.49
N LYS A 675 -25.75 -32.74 8.23
CA LYS A 675 -26.28 -32.67 6.86
C LYS A 675 -25.28 -31.91 5.98
N PRO A 676 -24.85 -32.47 4.83
CA PRO A 676 -23.90 -31.80 3.94
C PRO A 676 -24.56 -30.52 3.42
N LYS A 677 -23.86 -29.38 3.54
CA LYS A 677 -24.42 -28.05 3.22
C LYS A 677 -24.65 -27.81 1.72
N ASP A 678 -23.99 -28.55 0.82
CA ASP A 678 -23.85 -28.14 -0.59
C ASP A 678 -24.20 -29.23 -1.63
N GLY A 679 -25.08 -30.19 -1.29
CA GLY A 679 -25.48 -31.24 -2.25
C GLY A 679 -24.38 -32.26 -2.62
N PHE A 680 -23.16 -32.11 -2.11
CA PHE A 680 -22.08 -33.11 -2.20
C PHE A 680 -22.30 -34.22 -1.17
N THR A 681 -23.13 -35.18 -1.53
CA THR A 681 -23.46 -36.36 -0.70
C THR A 681 -22.45 -37.49 -0.85
N GLU A 682 -21.71 -37.52 -1.95
CA GLU A 682 -20.74 -38.59 -2.25
C GLU A 682 -19.31 -38.20 -1.85
N PRO A 683 -18.54 -39.11 -1.22
CA PRO A 683 -17.13 -38.89 -0.94
C PRO A 683 -16.34 -38.78 -2.25
N ARG A 684 -15.54 -37.73 -2.37
CA ARG A 684 -14.63 -37.51 -3.50
C ARG A 684 -13.20 -37.70 -3.04
N VAL A 685 -12.72 -38.93 -3.18
CA VAL A 685 -11.45 -39.38 -2.62
C VAL A 685 -10.60 -40.03 -3.72
N THR A 686 -9.30 -39.80 -3.65
CA THR A 686 -8.29 -40.41 -4.51
C THR A 686 -7.40 -41.32 -3.67
N ASP A 687 -7.04 -42.47 -4.22
CA ASP A 687 -6.01 -43.35 -3.65
C ASP A 687 -4.62 -42.73 -3.82
N VAL A 688 -3.95 -42.48 -2.70
CA VAL A 688 -2.60 -41.89 -2.64
C VAL A 688 -1.63 -42.82 -1.90
N THR A 689 -1.91 -44.14 -1.87
CA THR A 689 -1.09 -45.14 -1.16
C THR A 689 0.37 -45.13 -1.61
N ILE A 690 0.62 -45.19 -2.91
CA ILE A 690 1.98 -45.24 -3.48
C ILE A 690 2.73 -43.91 -3.26
N PRO A 691 2.15 -42.72 -3.53
CA PRO A 691 2.75 -41.44 -3.18
C PRO A 691 3.13 -41.29 -1.70
N VAL A 692 2.22 -41.65 -0.79
CA VAL A 692 2.50 -41.60 0.67
C VAL A 692 3.61 -42.57 1.05
N ALA A 693 3.61 -43.76 0.46
CA ALA A 693 4.68 -44.75 0.63
C ALA A 693 6.04 -44.27 0.10
N ALA A 694 6.05 -43.50 -1.00
CA ALA A 694 7.28 -42.95 -1.57
C ALA A 694 7.99 -41.99 -0.60
N LEU A 695 7.22 -41.27 0.21
CA LEU A 695 7.72 -40.34 1.23
C LEU A 695 8.30 -41.03 2.47
N VAL A 696 8.06 -42.33 2.67
CA VAL A 696 8.63 -43.06 3.81
C VAL A 696 10.14 -43.17 3.63
N SER A 697 10.90 -42.69 4.61
CA SER A 697 12.36 -42.76 4.61
C SER A 697 12.89 -43.21 5.95
N ARG A 698 13.74 -44.26 5.96
CA ARG A 698 14.36 -44.83 7.17
C ARG A 698 13.30 -45.20 8.22
N GLY A 699 12.22 -45.86 7.79
CA GLY A 699 11.11 -46.24 8.67
C GLY A 699 10.26 -45.08 9.23
N GLN A 700 10.33 -43.87 8.68
CA GLN A 700 9.55 -42.72 9.14
C GLN A 700 8.86 -41.99 7.98
N LEU A 701 7.68 -41.42 8.23
CA LEU A 701 6.95 -40.54 7.32
C LEU A 701 6.72 -39.20 8.02
N VAL A 702 7.11 -38.09 7.39
CA VAL A 702 6.86 -36.74 7.92
C VAL A 702 6.30 -35.85 6.82
N ILE A 703 5.09 -35.33 7.02
CA ILE A 703 4.46 -34.30 6.18
C ILE A 703 4.32 -33.04 7.03
N SER A 704 4.89 -31.93 6.58
CA SER A 704 4.93 -30.69 7.37
C SER A 704 3.59 -29.93 7.34
N LYS A 705 3.33 -29.09 8.35
CA LYS A 705 2.13 -28.22 8.41
C LYS A 705 2.09 -27.15 7.31
N LYS A 706 3.27 -26.71 6.83
CA LYS A 706 3.38 -25.68 5.77
C LYS A 706 3.17 -26.26 4.37
N SER A 707 3.20 -27.59 4.25
CA SER A 707 3.12 -28.30 2.99
C SER A 707 1.66 -28.54 2.61
N ILE A 708 1.27 -28.06 1.42
CA ILE A 708 -0.04 -28.34 0.84
C ILE A 708 -0.03 -29.77 0.31
N LYS A 709 -0.94 -30.64 0.78
CA LYS A 709 -0.81 -32.09 0.52
C LYS A 709 -1.05 -32.44 -0.94
N PHE A 710 -1.90 -31.69 -1.64
CA PHE A 710 -2.13 -31.93 -3.07
C PHE A 710 -0.95 -31.53 -3.97
N HIS A 711 0.10 -30.87 -3.46
CA HIS A 711 1.36 -30.62 -4.19
C HIS A 711 2.36 -31.77 -4.09
N ILE A 712 2.11 -32.76 -3.25
CA ILE A 712 2.97 -33.94 -3.15
C ILE A 712 2.91 -34.68 -4.50
N LEU A 713 4.07 -35.14 -4.99
CA LEU A 713 4.16 -35.86 -6.26
C LEU A 713 3.23 -37.08 -6.27
N GLY A 714 2.35 -37.17 -7.27
CA GLY A 714 1.34 -38.21 -7.39
C GLY A 714 0.03 -37.94 -6.65
N PHE A 715 -0.08 -36.86 -5.88
CA PHE A 715 -1.37 -36.36 -5.39
C PHE A 715 -2.05 -35.51 -6.48
N HIS A 716 -3.39 -35.45 -6.43
CA HIS A 716 -4.17 -34.40 -7.06
C HIS A 716 -5.34 -34.04 -6.14
N ASP A 717 -5.99 -32.91 -6.43
CA ASP A 717 -7.17 -32.47 -5.70
C ASP A 717 -8.45 -33.05 -6.31
N PRO A 718 -9.14 -34.01 -5.67
CA PRO A 718 -10.39 -34.57 -6.21
C PRO A 718 -11.62 -33.66 -5.97
N ALA A 719 -11.50 -32.67 -5.09
CA ALA A 719 -12.61 -31.81 -4.68
C ALA A 719 -12.10 -30.37 -4.39
N PRO A 720 -11.84 -29.57 -5.45
CA PRO A 720 -11.47 -28.17 -5.32
C PRO A 720 -12.45 -27.41 -4.44
N LEU A 721 -11.94 -26.46 -3.66
CA LEU A 721 -12.69 -25.57 -2.76
C LEU A 721 -13.36 -26.25 -1.56
N LEU A 722 -13.34 -27.58 -1.49
CA LEU A 722 -13.85 -28.33 -0.34
C LEU A 722 -12.73 -28.68 0.65
N PRO A 723 -13.05 -28.81 1.96
CA PRO A 723 -12.06 -29.20 2.96
C PRO A 723 -11.63 -30.65 2.76
N LYS A 724 -10.32 -30.87 2.60
CA LYS A 724 -9.74 -32.19 2.29
C LYS A 724 -9.04 -32.78 3.49
N ARG A 725 -9.12 -34.10 3.62
CA ARG A 725 -8.46 -34.89 4.67
C ARG A 725 -7.62 -36.01 4.04
N LEU A 726 -6.48 -36.29 4.65
CA LEU A 726 -5.60 -37.41 4.32
C LEU A 726 -5.77 -38.48 5.40
N LYS A 727 -6.17 -39.69 5.00
CA LYS A 727 -6.25 -40.88 5.84
C LYS A 727 -5.12 -41.83 5.47
N ILE A 728 -4.42 -42.36 6.47
CA ILE A 728 -3.29 -43.27 6.26
C ILE A 728 -3.44 -44.46 7.20
N TRP A 729 -3.44 -45.66 6.62
CA TRP A 729 -3.34 -46.94 7.31
C TRP A 729 -1.95 -47.49 7.07
N TYR A 730 -1.23 -47.80 8.14
CA TYR A 730 0.15 -48.26 8.07
C TYR A 730 0.46 -49.33 9.10
N ARG A 731 1.48 -50.13 8.82
CA ARG A 731 2.03 -51.15 9.71
C ARG A 731 3.43 -50.75 10.14
N PHE A 732 3.72 -50.91 11.44
CA PHE A 732 5.05 -50.68 11.99
C PHE A 732 5.31 -51.71 13.09
N GLN A 733 6.44 -52.41 13.03
CA GLN A 733 6.78 -53.48 13.98
C GLN A 733 5.66 -54.53 14.14
N GLY A 734 5.05 -54.93 13.02
CA GLY A 734 3.96 -55.92 12.98
C GLY A 734 2.61 -55.44 13.53
N ARG A 735 2.46 -54.16 13.92
CA ARG A 735 1.21 -53.60 14.45
C ARG A 735 0.59 -52.60 13.49
N ASP A 736 -0.74 -52.63 13.40
CA ASP A 736 -1.51 -51.76 12.51
C ASP A 736 -1.84 -50.43 13.20
N HIS A 737 -1.76 -49.36 12.42
CA HIS A 737 -1.92 -47.98 12.85
C HIS A 737 -2.77 -47.18 11.86
N TYR A 738 -3.48 -46.16 12.35
CA TYR A 738 -4.35 -45.28 11.59
C TYR A 738 -4.15 -43.82 11.99
N VAL A 739 -4.11 -42.92 11.01
CA VAL A 739 -4.09 -41.46 11.22
C VAL A 739 -4.96 -40.76 10.19
N GLU A 740 -5.63 -39.69 10.64
CA GLU A 740 -6.40 -38.78 9.80
C GLU A 740 -5.91 -37.35 10.06
N ALA A 741 -5.66 -36.60 8.99
CA ALA A 741 -5.16 -35.23 9.09
C ALA A 741 -5.72 -34.31 7.99
N GLY A 742 -6.22 -33.13 8.35
CA GLY A 742 -6.66 -32.07 7.41
C GLY A 742 -5.51 -31.50 6.58
N ASP A 743 -5.80 -30.81 5.47
CA ASP A 743 -4.77 -30.35 4.50
C ASP A 743 -3.63 -29.51 5.13
N LYS A 744 -3.93 -28.71 6.17
CA LYS A 744 -2.95 -27.89 6.92
C LYS A 744 -2.40 -28.54 8.18
N GLU A 745 -2.67 -29.82 8.44
CA GLU A 745 -2.19 -30.52 9.64
C GLU A 745 -0.92 -31.34 9.36
N LYS A 746 0.05 -31.25 10.27
CA LYS A 746 1.29 -32.05 10.24
C LYS A 746 0.96 -33.54 10.41
N VAL A 747 1.61 -34.39 9.62
CA VAL A 747 1.55 -35.85 9.79
C VAL A 747 2.93 -36.37 10.14
N SER A 748 3.02 -37.24 11.14
CA SER A 748 4.27 -37.93 11.48
C SER A 748 3.95 -39.36 11.87
N CYS A 749 4.60 -40.33 11.20
CA CYS A 749 4.45 -41.76 11.48
C CYS A 749 5.85 -42.39 11.64
N PRO A 750 6.01 -43.37 12.55
CA PRO A 750 5.01 -43.94 13.45
C PRO A 750 4.79 -43.11 14.73
N LEU A 751 3.56 -43.11 15.26
CA LEU A 751 3.22 -42.54 16.57
C LEU A 751 2.38 -43.54 17.37
N ARG A 752 2.60 -43.63 18.69
CA ARG A 752 1.82 -44.52 19.58
C ARG A 752 0.32 -44.20 19.57
N ALA A 753 -0.05 -42.93 19.43
CA ALA A 753 -1.44 -42.49 19.36
C ALA A 753 -2.18 -43.01 18.13
N HIS A 754 -1.46 -43.43 17.08
CA HIS A 754 -2.05 -43.98 15.86
C HIS A 754 -2.33 -45.47 15.97
N LEU A 755 -1.91 -46.15 17.05
CA LEU A 755 -2.05 -47.60 17.16
C LEU A 755 -3.53 -47.97 17.17
N VAL A 756 -3.95 -48.78 16.21
CA VAL A 756 -5.33 -49.29 16.17
C VAL A 756 -5.39 -50.35 17.25
N SER A 757 -6.14 -50.07 18.33
CA SER A 757 -6.46 -51.12 19.29
C SER A 757 -7.22 -52.19 18.53
N ASN A 758 -6.62 -53.38 18.39
CA ASN A 758 -7.36 -54.53 17.89
C ASN A 758 -8.65 -54.64 18.70
N PRO A 759 -9.83 -54.72 18.06
CA PRO A 759 -11.03 -55.16 18.75
C PRO A 759 -10.84 -56.65 19.01
N THR A 760 -10.19 -57.00 20.13
CA THR A 760 -10.10 -58.39 20.57
C THR A 760 -10.96 -58.58 21.81
N ALA A 761 -11.93 -59.49 21.61
CA ALA A 761 -12.77 -60.23 22.55
C ALA A 761 -14.02 -59.53 23.05
#